data_AF-A0A8H4NWJ3-F1
#
_entry.id   AF-A0A8H4NWJ3-F1
#
_cell.length_a   1.000
_cell.length_b   1.000
_cell.length_c   1.000
_cell.angle_alpha   90.00
_cell.angle_beta   90.00
_cell.angle_gamma   90.00
#
_symmetry.space_group_name_H-M   'P 1'
#
loop_
_entity.id
_entity.type
_entity.pdbx_description
1 polymer ?
#
loop_
_entity_poly.entity_id
_entity_poly.type
_entity_poly.pdbx_seq_one_letter_code
_entity_poly.pdbx_strand_id
1 'polypeptide(L)'
;MTLKQFLPASVLWQETAARKRQCNLAKIPQRWKLSPEVIEKANQRRSIADGFIDDLLDSETRRITNLDVPALMEVTGNGSLSANHNLLQIGFDRAIERAKFLDEYWEAHQKPIGPLHGLPITMKDQFHVKGMNTTMAYVGWIDTSIGRKNSPCNMAAESQIVKELEALGAITIAKLSSGGSSGGEGAVQALRGSAIGIGSGNGGFVAIPAAFNEVYSIKPSPDRLSFLNVAHPSPGQNNIPTVPGILGPSVASLKYLLGSLVLSQAWLQDPDVVPIPWKDNVGLEKRLSFGIMKFDGTIMPHPPVQRGLDMVVRALCAAGHDLIEWQPPAYSRALFIQNVLMNANGGYDIFENLALSGEPLIPELEEDYPNDEPDSPLSAILVEKQVQQLIKYKLEYHHYWKSTANVTCTGRPVDAIILPVWSSAAIVPGKPSYGGDYIGASNVVDHTTLVILVTHADMHIDKIDDRYCPISDDDRDNWKSYDPAVYDGTPVGIQIECQRFEEEKLLDIGQIVVEALTDLKNKTNSEGGAIDEDPYSAYDYNYEAQLLFSPRYRASLPSSDIQLPQASEPEAPIEGYGVVVPEWEVKITPSGPKTVLSGTVEEVHEELLQLNPDYYEEFITNSTASELSERDSGFDLVRRTDFSDAEYHCGGRWKKCKTWAVDDGIYYLRRVKGKPKNGPEPGNCGRNAKSKELNSFGSIADGAAFIRKKCYIPDRGPPFPGQVNRLSGQAFHHTRWSVIVRENKSYLLTGVLGVDAPIEGYGVVVPEWEVEVTPGTSTVLKGTIEETDTSKRDTDAHLFRRTDFRAAEYFCRGRWPQCTYGYIVDGIEYLRHVQGKPKNDPGPGNCGRNASSKTLNGFGSIADGAEYILHKCSSQGWSNGVSGRVFHKTKWDVIVRKDKC
;
A
#
# COMPACT_ATOMS: atom_id res chain seq x y z
N MET A 1 23.28 22.44 -3.68
CA MET A 1 23.48 23.63 -4.54
C MET A 1 22.17 24.38 -4.55
N THR A 2 22.12 25.63 -4.11
CA THR A 2 20.87 26.40 -4.02
C THR A 2 20.39 26.83 -5.40
N LEU A 3 19.21 26.35 -5.81
CA LEU A 3 18.51 26.49 -7.11
C LEU A 3 18.15 27.93 -7.56
N LYS A 4 18.73 28.98 -6.95
CA LYS A 4 18.31 30.38 -7.15
C LYS A 4 19.01 31.17 -8.28
N GLN A 5 19.71 30.53 -9.22
CA GLN A 5 20.55 31.25 -10.20
C GLN A 5 20.12 31.21 -11.68
N PHE A 6 18.91 30.72 -12.02
CA PHE A 6 18.46 30.62 -13.43
C PHE A 6 17.15 31.36 -13.76
N LEU A 7 16.91 32.57 -13.24
CA LEU A 7 15.76 33.37 -13.69
C LEU A 7 16.21 34.51 -14.64
N PRO A 8 16.06 34.36 -15.97
CA PRO A 8 16.00 35.51 -16.85
C PRO A 8 14.66 36.26 -16.68
N ALA A 9 14.70 37.58 -16.83
CA ALA A 9 13.58 38.48 -16.60
C ALA A 9 12.37 38.27 -17.55
N SER A 10 11.20 38.18 -16.91
CA SER A 10 9.87 38.68 -17.30
C SER A 10 9.21 38.18 -18.61
N VAL A 11 8.79 36.92 -18.62
CA VAL A 11 7.39 36.61 -18.98
C VAL A 11 6.81 35.91 -17.76
N LEU A 12 5.74 36.44 -17.19
CA LEU A 12 5.11 35.82 -16.03
C LEU A 12 4.58 34.44 -16.49
N TRP A 13 4.75 33.38 -15.69
CA TRP A 13 4.27 32.04 -16.08
C TRP A 13 2.76 32.06 -16.44
N GLN A 14 1.99 32.92 -15.78
CA GLN A 14 0.58 33.18 -16.05
C GLN A 14 0.34 33.69 -17.47
N GLU A 15 1.20 34.57 -18.01
CA GLU A 15 1.08 35.09 -19.37
C GLU A 15 1.34 33.97 -20.39
N THR A 16 2.33 33.10 -20.14
CA THR A 16 2.63 31.94 -20.98
C THR A 16 1.47 30.94 -20.98
N ALA A 17 0.95 30.62 -19.79
CA ALA A 17 -0.21 29.76 -19.63
C ALA A 17 -1.46 30.34 -20.29
N ALA A 18 -1.73 31.64 -20.12
CA ALA A 18 -2.86 32.34 -20.72
C ALA A 18 -2.77 32.36 -22.24
N ARG A 19 -1.59 32.65 -22.81
CA ARG A 19 -1.33 32.59 -24.25
C ARG A 19 -1.59 31.19 -24.80
N LYS A 20 -1.09 30.15 -24.13
CA LYS A 20 -1.31 28.76 -24.55
C LYS A 20 -2.79 28.37 -24.50
N ARG A 21 -3.50 28.75 -23.44
CA ARG A 21 -4.95 28.55 -23.31
C ARG A 21 -5.71 29.25 -24.43
N GLN A 22 -5.41 30.52 -24.70
CA GLN A 22 -6.03 31.28 -25.78
C GLN A 22 -5.73 30.67 -27.15
N CYS A 23 -4.50 30.20 -27.40
CA CYS A 23 -4.12 29.49 -28.61
C CYS A 23 -4.96 28.21 -28.79
N ASN A 24 -5.10 27.40 -27.75
CA ASN A 24 -5.93 26.19 -27.80
C ASN A 24 -7.41 26.52 -28.06
N LEU A 25 -7.96 27.54 -27.39
CA LEU A 25 -9.36 27.98 -27.58
C LEU A 25 -9.60 28.57 -28.98
N ALA A 26 -8.60 29.24 -29.56
CA ALA A 26 -8.68 29.80 -30.91
C ALA A 26 -8.72 28.72 -32.00
N LYS A 27 -8.21 27.51 -31.71
CA LYS A 27 -8.29 26.36 -32.63
C LYS A 27 -9.69 25.79 -32.75
N ILE A 28 -10.59 26.08 -31.81
CA ILE A 28 -11.99 25.63 -31.88
C ILE A 28 -12.74 26.55 -32.87
N PRO A 29 -13.22 26.05 -34.02
CA PRO A 29 -14.02 26.81 -34.97
C PRO A 29 -15.24 27.43 -34.30
N GLN A 30 -15.60 28.64 -34.71
CA GLN A 30 -16.69 29.39 -34.08
C GLN A 30 -18.03 28.65 -34.10
N ARG A 31 -18.29 27.85 -35.15
CA ARG A 31 -19.49 27.01 -35.28
C ARG A 31 -19.57 25.84 -34.29
N TRP A 32 -18.46 25.48 -33.64
CA TRP A 32 -18.38 24.39 -32.66
C TRP A 32 -18.33 24.90 -31.21
N LYS A 33 -18.28 26.22 -31.00
CA LYS A 33 -18.36 26.79 -29.67
C LYS A 33 -19.81 26.81 -29.22
N LEU A 34 -20.07 26.24 -28.04
CA LEU A 34 -21.38 26.29 -27.41
C LEU A 34 -21.77 27.73 -27.07
N SER A 35 -23.05 28.06 -27.18
CA SER A 35 -23.56 29.37 -26.80
C SER A 35 -23.50 29.55 -25.27
N PRO A 36 -23.42 30.80 -24.76
CA PRO A 36 -23.46 31.05 -23.31
C PRO A 36 -24.70 30.43 -22.63
N GLU A 37 -25.84 30.41 -23.30
CA GLU A 37 -27.08 29.80 -22.79
C GLU A 37 -26.95 28.28 -22.61
N VAL A 38 -26.31 27.59 -23.56
CA VAL A 38 -26.07 26.14 -23.45
C VAL A 38 -25.10 25.84 -22.30
N ILE A 39 -24.06 26.67 -22.13
CA ILE A 39 -23.11 26.54 -21.01
C ILE A 39 -23.81 26.78 -19.67
N GLU A 40 -24.70 27.77 -19.58
CA GLU A 40 -25.47 28.04 -18.37
C GLU A 40 -26.41 26.86 -18.02
N LYS A 41 -27.08 26.28 -19.02
CA LYS A 41 -27.89 25.06 -18.84
C LYS A 41 -27.03 23.88 -18.37
N ALA A 42 -25.85 23.70 -18.95
CA ALA A 42 -24.91 22.65 -18.52
C ALA A 42 -24.52 22.81 -17.05
N ASN A 43 -24.20 24.04 -16.61
CA ASN A 43 -23.81 24.34 -15.23
C ASN A 43 -24.92 24.12 -14.20
N GLN A 44 -26.19 24.01 -14.62
CA GLN A 44 -27.33 23.73 -13.75
C GLN A 44 -27.63 22.23 -13.60
N ARG A 45 -26.93 21.36 -14.35
CA ARG A 45 -27.13 19.91 -14.30
C ARG A 45 -26.09 19.24 -13.39
N ARG A 46 -26.50 18.13 -12.78
CA ARG A 46 -25.59 17.24 -12.04
C ARG A 46 -24.69 16.43 -12.97
N SER A 47 -25.25 15.99 -14.10
CA SER A 47 -24.52 15.31 -15.17
C SER A 47 -24.80 15.98 -16.51
N ILE A 48 -23.75 16.03 -17.32
CA ILE A 48 -23.80 16.41 -18.72
C ILE A 48 -23.42 15.26 -19.65
N ALA A 49 -23.05 14.09 -19.11
CA ALA A 49 -22.77 12.88 -19.91
C ALA A 49 -24.06 12.12 -20.28
N ASP A 50 -25.21 12.61 -19.82
CA ASP A 50 -26.53 12.04 -20.09
C ASP A 50 -27.11 12.52 -21.45
N GLY A 51 -28.44 12.50 -21.58
CA GLY A 51 -29.14 12.99 -22.77
C GLY A 51 -28.83 14.44 -23.16
N PHE A 52 -28.17 15.23 -22.30
CA PHE A 52 -27.74 16.59 -22.64
C PHE A 52 -26.89 16.66 -23.91
N ILE A 53 -25.88 15.79 -24.04
CA ILE A 53 -25.03 15.77 -25.25
C ILE A 53 -25.85 15.34 -26.45
N ASP A 54 -26.76 14.38 -26.30
CA ASP A 54 -27.60 13.91 -27.40
C ASP A 54 -28.43 15.06 -27.99
N ASP A 55 -28.98 15.95 -27.16
CA ASP A 55 -29.74 17.12 -27.59
C ASP A 55 -28.91 18.15 -28.39
N LEU A 56 -27.58 18.12 -28.28
CA LEU A 56 -26.67 18.98 -29.03
C LEU A 56 -26.22 18.38 -30.37
N LEU A 57 -26.45 17.09 -30.60
CA LEU A 57 -26.01 16.36 -31.78
C LEU A 57 -27.17 16.14 -32.76
N ASP A 58 -26.89 16.27 -34.06
CA ASP A 58 -27.80 15.80 -35.10
C ASP A 58 -27.96 14.27 -35.06
N SER A 59 -28.99 13.75 -35.73
CA SER A 59 -29.33 12.32 -35.66
C SER A 59 -28.21 11.39 -36.16
N GLU A 60 -27.42 11.83 -37.13
CA GLU A 60 -26.36 11.01 -37.71
C GLU A 60 -25.11 11.04 -36.83
N THR A 61 -24.71 12.22 -36.35
CA THR A 61 -23.61 12.34 -35.38
C THR A 61 -23.93 11.53 -34.13
N ARG A 62 -25.16 11.63 -33.61
CA ARG A 62 -25.62 10.84 -32.47
C ARG A 62 -25.56 9.33 -32.74
N ARG A 63 -25.92 8.89 -33.95
CA ARG A 63 -25.81 7.48 -34.34
C ARG A 63 -24.36 7.01 -34.29
N ILE A 64 -23.45 7.77 -34.87
CA ILE A 64 -22.02 7.42 -34.96
C ILE A 64 -21.37 7.41 -33.57
N THR A 65 -21.59 8.43 -32.75
CA THR A 65 -20.97 8.54 -31.41
C THR A 65 -21.48 7.52 -30.40
N ASN A 66 -22.59 6.83 -30.71
CA ASN A 66 -23.14 5.75 -29.88
C ASN A 66 -22.71 4.35 -30.36
N LEU A 67 -21.94 4.23 -31.46
CA LEU A 67 -21.35 2.96 -31.86
C LEU A 67 -20.19 2.62 -30.94
N ASP A 68 -20.07 1.35 -30.57
CA ASP A 68 -18.83 0.84 -29.97
C ASP A 68 -17.72 0.74 -31.04
N VAL A 69 -16.48 0.54 -30.61
CA VAL A 69 -15.34 0.50 -31.53
C VAL A 69 -15.49 -0.62 -32.57
N PRO A 70 -15.84 -1.87 -32.22
CA PRO A 70 -16.06 -2.92 -33.22
C PRO A 70 -17.09 -2.55 -34.29
N ALA A 71 -18.27 -2.03 -33.92
CA ALA A 71 -19.29 -1.64 -34.88
C ALA A 71 -18.85 -0.44 -35.73
N LEU A 72 -18.14 0.53 -35.13
CA LEU A 72 -17.58 1.66 -35.86
C LEU A 72 -16.56 1.20 -36.90
N MET A 73 -15.72 0.21 -36.56
CA MET A 73 -14.73 -0.36 -37.47
C MET A 73 -15.35 -1.21 -38.57
N GLU A 74 -16.48 -1.85 -38.33
CA GLU A 74 -17.24 -2.55 -39.37
C GLU A 74 -17.77 -1.58 -40.43
N VAL A 75 -18.44 -0.49 -40.02
CA VAL A 75 -19.03 0.47 -40.96
C VAL A 75 -17.99 1.36 -41.65
N THR A 76 -16.86 1.62 -41.01
CA THR A 76 -15.74 2.37 -41.62
C THR A 76 -14.93 1.46 -42.55
N GLY A 77 -14.65 0.23 -42.10
CA GLY A 77 -13.87 -0.76 -42.83
C GLY A 77 -14.60 -1.40 -44.02
N ASN A 78 -15.88 -1.11 -44.24
CA ASN A 78 -16.62 -1.48 -45.45
C ASN A 78 -16.94 -0.27 -46.37
N GLY A 79 -16.48 0.93 -46.00
CA GLY A 79 -16.69 2.16 -46.76
C GLY A 79 -18.10 2.76 -46.66
N SER A 80 -18.98 2.21 -45.81
CA SER A 80 -20.30 2.83 -45.53
C SER A 80 -20.16 4.15 -44.79
N LEU A 81 -19.02 4.34 -44.12
CA LEU A 81 -18.64 5.51 -43.37
C LEU A 81 -17.20 5.88 -43.80
N SER A 82 -17.02 6.99 -44.53
CA SER A 82 -15.73 7.74 -44.66
C SER A 82 -14.92 7.87 -43.34
N ALA A 83 -13.62 8.17 -43.41
CA ALA A 83 -12.80 8.52 -42.26
C ALA A 83 -13.02 9.97 -41.76
N ASN A 84 -13.71 10.82 -42.51
CA ASN A 84 -13.87 12.27 -42.25
C ASN A 84 -15.14 12.65 -41.46
N HIS A 85 -15.63 11.79 -40.57
CA HIS A 85 -16.81 12.10 -39.75
C HIS A 85 -16.48 13.09 -38.64
N ASN A 86 -17.26 14.18 -38.57
CA ASN A 86 -17.34 15.20 -37.51
C ASN A 86 -16.31 15.07 -36.37
N LEU A 87 -15.03 15.30 -36.71
CA LEU A 87 -13.90 15.22 -35.78
C LEU A 87 -14.02 16.36 -34.76
N LEU A 88 -14.14 16.03 -33.46
CA LEU A 88 -14.25 16.99 -32.37
C LEU A 88 -12.94 17.08 -31.57
N GLN A 89 -12.28 18.26 -31.64
CA GLN A 89 -11.19 18.83 -30.82
C GLN A 89 -9.78 18.21 -30.97
N ILE A 90 -8.61 18.78 -30.66
CA ILE A 90 -7.97 20.14 -30.69
C ILE A 90 -6.80 20.12 -31.75
N GLY A 91 -6.65 19.02 -32.49
CA GLY A 91 -5.69 18.79 -33.58
C GLY A 91 -6.34 18.77 -34.97
N PHE A 92 -7.39 19.58 -35.17
CA PHE A 92 -8.29 19.51 -36.32
C PHE A 92 -7.61 19.39 -37.68
N ASP A 93 -6.63 20.25 -37.98
CA ASP A 93 -6.01 20.26 -39.31
C ASP A 93 -5.28 18.95 -39.61
N ARG A 94 -4.49 18.44 -38.64
CA ARG A 94 -3.80 17.15 -38.75
C ARG A 94 -4.80 16.00 -38.83
N ALA A 95 -5.83 16.02 -37.99
CA ALA A 95 -6.83 14.96 -37.96
C ALA A 95 -7.63 14.89 -39.27
N ILE A 96 -8.03 16.04 -39.82
CA ILE A 96 -8.72 16.15 -41.11
C ILE A 96 -7.80 15.74 -42.27
N GLU A 97 -6.53 16.14 -42.24
CA GLU A 97 -5.55 15.70 -43.24
C GLU A 97 -5.35 14.19 -43.22
N ARG A 98 -5.23 13.60 -42.02
CA ARG A 98 -5.13 12.15 -41.84
C ARG A 98 -6.40 11.43 -42.31
N ALA A 99 -7.57 11.95 -41.99
CA ALA A 99 -8.85 11.42 -42.45
C ALA A 99 -8.93 11.39 -43.98
N LYS A 100 -8.59 12.51 -44.63
CA LYS A 100 -8.54 12.60 -46.11
C LYS A 100 -7.58 11.58 -46.72
N PHE A 101 -6.39 11.43 -46.14
CA PHE A 101 -5.44 10.42 -46.59
C PHE A 101 -6.02 9.00 -46.49
N LEU A 102 -6.78 8.70 -45.43
CA LEU A 102 -7.40 7.39 -45.25
C LEU A 102 -8.54 7.18 -46.26
N ASP A 103 -9.36 8.20 -46.52
CA ASP A 103 -10.38 8.16 -47.58
C ASP A 103 -9.75 7.91 -48.96
N GLU A 104 -8.71 8.67 -49.33
CA GLU A 104 -7.98 8.49 -50.59
C GLU A 104 -7.34 7.10 -50.70
N TYR A 105 -6.80 6.58 -49.58
CA TYR A 105 -6.28 5.22 -49.53
C TYR A 105 -7.38 4.20 -49.80
N TRP A 106 -8.54 4.35 -49.17
CA TRP A 106 -9.69 3.48 -49.38
C TRP A 106 -10.16 3.53 -50.83
N GLU A 107 -10.35 4.72 -51.41
CA GLU A 107 -10.76 4.90 -52.81
C GLU A 107 -9.78 4.20 -53.77
N ALA A 108 -8.48 4.33 -53.53
CA ALA A 108 -7.44 3.74 -54.38
C ALA A 108 -7.28 2.21 -54.22
N HIS A 109 -7.47 1.67 -53.01
CA HIS A 109 -7.13 0.27 -52.70
C HIS A 109 -8.34 -0.63 -52.45
N GLN A 110 -9.53 -0.05 -52.22
CA GLN A 110 -10.78 -0.74 -51.90
C GLN A 110 -10.66 -1.68 -50.68
N LYS A 111 -9.81 -1.30 -49.72
CA LYS A 111 -9.58 -2.02 -48.45
C LYS A 111 -9.02 -1.06 -47.40
N PRO A 112 -9.21 -1.34 -46.08
CA PRO A 112 -8.66 -0.50 -45.04
C PRO A 112 -7.14 -0.66 -44.95
N ILE A 113 -6.45 0.40 -44.51
CA ILE A 113 -4.98 0.37 -44.30
C ILE A 113 -4.56 -0.56 -43.16
N GLY A 114 -5.47 -0.78 -42.21
CA GLY A 114 -5.28 -1.59 -41.01
C GLY A 114 -6.58 -1.67 -40.19
N PRO A 115 -6.58 -2.40 -39.07
CA PRO A 115 -7.78 -2.69 -38.28
C PRO A 115 -8.36 -1.46 -37.56
N LEU A 116 -7.61 -0.35 -37.47
CA LEU A 116 -8.05 0.90 -36.84
C LEU A 116 -8.35 1.99 -37.88
N HIS A 117 -8.53 1.64 -39.16
CA HIS A 117 -8.72 2.60 -40.26
C HIS A 117 -9.86 3.58 -39.97
N GLY A 118 -9.50 4.85 -39.80
CA GLY A 118 -10.44 5.94 -39.55
C GLY A 118 -10.87 6.08 -38.09
N LEU A 119 -10.34 5.30 -37.15
CA LEU A 119 -10.73 5.35 -35.74
C LEU A 119 -10.23 6.66 -35.08
N PRO A 120 -11.12 7.57 -34.64
CA PRO A 120 -10.71 8.76 -33.91
C PRO A 120 -10.30 8.39 -32.48
N ILE A 121 -9.10 8.78 -32.07
CA ILE A 121 -8.54 8.49 -30.75
C ILE A 121 -8.03 9.75 -30.04
N THR A 122 -8.14 9.74 -28.72
CA THR A 122 -7.52 10.74 -27.84
C THR A 122 -6.41 10.13 -27.03
N MET A 123 -5.45 10.96 -26.63
CA MET A 123 -4.35 10.51 -25.81
C MET A 123 -4.04 11.51 -24.71
N LYS A 124 -3.66 11.00 -23.54
CA LYS A 124 -3.08 11.81 -22.48
C LYS A 124 -1.87 12.58 -22.99
N ASP A 125 -1.68 13.81 -22.53
CA ASP A 125 -0.67 14.73 -23.08
C ASP A 125 0.78 14.21 -23.04
N GLN A 126 1.05 13.27 -22.13
CA GLN A 126 2.35 12.61 -21.99
C GLN A 126 2.85 11.90 -23.26
N PHE A 127 1.94 11.45 -24.12
CA PHE A 127 2.29 10.75 -25.35
C PHE A 127 2.73 11.78 -26.40
N HIS A 128 3.94 11.60 -26.91
CA HIS A 128 4.49 12.44 -27.97
C HIS A 128 3.81 12.11 -29.29
N VAL A 129 3.11 13.09 -29.84
CA VAL A 129 2.48 13.02 -31.16
C VAL A 129 3.21 14.04 -32.03
N LYS A 130 3.73 13.61 -33.18
CA LYS A 130 4.50 14.47 -34.06
C LYS A 130 3.67 15.69 -34.47
N GLY A 131 4.26 16.89 -34.36
CA GLY A 131 3.56 18.15 -34.63
C GLY A 131 2.65 18.68 -33.51
N MET A 132 2.58 18.01 -32.35
CA MET A 132 1.77 18.46 -31.19
C MET A 132 2.63 18.62 -29.94
N ASN A 133 2.59 19.80 -29.29
CA ASN A 133 3.30 20.03 -28.02
C ASN A 133 2.86 19.03 -26.94
N THR A 134 3.80 18.36 -26.29
CA THR A 134 3.60 17.65 -25.00
C THR A 134 4.10 18.56 -23.90
N THR A 135 3.25 18.91 -22.95
CA THR A 135 3.60 19.82 -21.85
C THR A 135 3.55 19.16 -20.49
N MET A 136 2.87 18.02 -20.33
CA MET A 136 2.68 17.34 -19.02
C MET A 136 2.07 18.29 -17.96
N ALA A 137 1.29 19.28 -18.41
CA ALA A 137 0.81 20.41 -17.62
C ALA A 137 1.88 21.36 -17.02
N TYR A 138 3.17 21.17 -17.27
CA TYR A 138 4.22 22.14 -16.90
C TYR A 138 4.23 23.33 -17.86
N VAL A 139 4.13 24.55 -17.35
CA VAL A 139 4.27 25.78 -18.16
C VAL A 139 5.66 25.86 -18.77
N GLY A 140 6.69 25.37 -18.07
CA GLY A 140 8.06 25.32 -18.58
C GLY A 140 8.24 24.51 -19.87
N TRP A 141 7.29 23.61 -20.16
CA TRP A 141 7.33 22.74 -21.34
C TRP A 141 6.56 23.32 -22.53
N ILE A 142 5.84 24.43 -22.35
CA ILE A 142 5.11 25.09 -23.44
C ILE A 142 6.10 25.57 -24.50
N ASP A 143 5.89 25.11 -25.73
CA ASP A 143 6.69 25.44 -26.91
C ASP A 143 8.18 25.00 -26.80
N THR A 144 8.47 24.02 -25.93
CA THR A 144 9.81 23.41 -25.77
C THR A 144 9.75 21.89 -25.93
N SER A 145 10.92 21.24 -26.00
CA SER A 145 11.03 19.77 -25.95
C SER A 145 11.35 19.33 -24.53
N ILE A 146 10.32 19.11 -23.70
CA ILE A 146 10.51 18.69 -22.30
C ILE A 146 11.40 19.69 -21.56
N GLY A 147 11.03 20.98 -21.63
CA GLY A 147 11.77 22.08 -21.00
C GLY A 147 13.01 22.58 -21.78
N ARG A 148 13.50 21.86 -22.79
CA ARG A 148 14.71 22.25 -23.54
C ARG A 148 14.39 23.21 -24.69
N LYS A 149 14.84 24.46 -24.58
CA LYS A 149 14.79 25.46 -25.68
C LYS A 149 15.76 25.09 -26.80
N ASN A 150 15.37 25.30 -28.06
CA ASN A 150 16.18 25.04 -29.27
C ASN A 150 16.66 23.58 -29.43
N SER A 151 15.98 22.61 -28.82
CA SER A 151 16.27 21.19 -29.07
C SER A 151 15.83 20.80 -30.49
N PRO A 152 16.67 20.08 -31.26
CA PRO A 152 16.26 19.53 -32.56
C PRO A 152 15.09 18.53 -32.45
N CYS A 153 14.74 18.09 -31.23
CA CYS A 153 13.58 17.24 -30.96
C CYS A 153 12.22 17.99 -30.93
N ASN A 154 12.20 19.31 -31.14
CA ASN A 154 10.96 20.10 -31.14
C ASN A 154 9.98 19.53 -32.18
N MET A 155 8.85 18.99 -31.70
CA MET A 155 7.74 18.47 -32.52
C MET A 155 8.07 17.26 -33.42
N ALA A 156 9.29 16.71 -33.35
CA ALA A 156 9.73 15.57 -34.16
C ALA A 156 9.68 14.22 -33.40
N ALA A 157 9.66 14.26 -32.07
CA ALA A 157 9.52 13.07 -31.25
C ALA A 157 8.10 12.49 -31.38
N GLU A 158 8.02 11.17 -31.39
CA GLU A 158 6.77 10.43 -31.48
C GLU A 158 6.89 9.15 -30.67
N SER A 159 5.96 8.94 -29.74
CA SER A 159 5.93 7.75 -28.90
C SER A 159 5.69 6.51 -29.76
N GLN A 160 6.30 5.39 -29.40
CA GLN A 160 6.20 4.18 -30.22
C GLN A 160 4.74 3.72 -30.39
N ILE A 161 3.95 3.75 -29.32
CA ILE A 161 2.51 3.44 -29.36
C ILE A 161 1.72 4.35 -30.32
N VAL A 162 2.11 5.63 -30.49
CA VAL A 162 1.46 6.55 -31.45
C VAL A 162 1.73 6.10 -32.88
N LYS A 163 2.97 5.69 -33.19
CA LYS A 163 3.34 5.17 -34.50
C LYS A 163 2.55 3.91 -34.84
N GLU A 164 2.38 3.02 -33.87
CA GLU A 164 1.61 1.79 -34.03
C GLU A 164 0.14 2.09 -34.31
N LEU A 165 -0.50 2.94 -33.49
CA LEU A 165 -1.89 3.36 -33.67
C LEU A 165 -2.12 3.98 -35.06
N GLU A 166 -1.27 4.92 -35.46
CA GLU A 166 -1.40 5.56 -36.77
C GLU A 166 -1.12 4.60 -37.93
N ALA A 167 -0.15 3.69 -37.79
CA ALA A 167 0.14 2.66 -38.80
C ALA A 167 -1.04 1.68 -38.97
N LEU A 168 -1.76 1.37 -37.89
CA LEU A 168 -2.99 0.57 -37.92
C LEU A 168 -4.20 1.36 -38.48
N GLY A 169 -4.06 2.66 -38.70
CA GLY A 169 -5.05 3.51 -39.37
C GLY A 169 -5.80 4.49 -38.47
N ALA A 170 -5.45 4.58 -37.18
CA ALA A 170 -6.10 5.50 -36.25
C ALA A 170 -5.82 6.98 -36.56
N ILE A 171 -6.68 7.86 -36.08
CA ILE A 171 -6.61 9.32 -36.22
C ILE A 171 -6.49 9.93 -34.83
N THR A 172 -5.31 10.44 -34.47
CA THR A 172 -5.12 11.18 -33.22
C THR A 172 -5.77 12.56 -33.32
N ILE A 173 -6.90 12.77 -32.63
CA ILE A 173 -7.68 14.01 -32.73
C ILE A 173 -7.26 15.06 -31.68
N ALA A 174 -6.94 14.62 -30.47
CA ALA A 174 -6.52 15.54 -29.40
C ALA A 174 -5.52 14.90 -28.45
N LYS A 175 -4.80 15.78 -27.74
CA LYS A 175 -4.09 15.44 -26.52
C LYS A 175 -4.72 16.14 -25.33
N LEU A 176 -4.96 15.40 -24.26
CA LEU A 176 -5.77 15.85 -23.14
C LEU A 176 -4.94 16.04 -21.88
N SER A 177 -5.21 17.13 -21.16
CA SER A 177 -4.63 17.46 -19.87
C SER A 177 -5.73 18.06 -18.99
N SER A 178 -6.33 17.21 -18.17
CA SER A 178 -7.17 17.59 -17.01
C SER A 178 -6.98 16.48 -15.98
N GLY A 179 -6.57 16.81 -14.75
CA GLY A 179 -6.14 15.84 -13.72
C GLY A 179 -7.18 14.74 -13.42
N GLY A 180 -6.90 13.61 -12.78
CA GLY A 180 -5.67 13.07 -12.18
C GLY A 180 -5.49 11.57 -12.53
N SER A 181 -4.38 11.14 -13.12
CA SER A 181 -3.61 11.89 -14.12
C SER A 181 -4.15 11.70 -15.55
N SER A 182 -5.13 10.81 -15.78
CA SER A 182 -5.80 10.64 -17.09
C SER A 182 -7.26 11.14 -17.09
N GLY A 183 -7.59 12.14 -16.26
CA GLY A 183 -8.97 12.64 -16.13
C GLY A 183 -9.55 13.26 -17.39
N GLY A 184 -8.71 13.80 -18.27
CA GLY A 184 -9.14 14.26 -19.60
C GLY A 184 -9.69 13.14 -20.46
N GLU A 185 -9.06 11.97 -20.43
CA GLU A 185 -9.61 10.79 -21.11
C GLU A 185 -10.94 10.40 -20.48
N GLY A 186 -11.02 10.30 -19.14
CA GLY A 186 -12.29 9.99 -18.46
C GLY A 186 -13.44 10.91 -18.89
N ALA A 187 -13.22 12.23 -18.83
CA ALA A 187 -14.23 13.21 -19.21
C ALA A 187 -14.60 13.18 -20.71
N VAL A 188 -13.62 13.10 -21.61
CA VAL A 188 -13.90 13.10 -23.06
C VAL A 188 -14.60 11.83 -23.50
N GLN A 189 -14.23 10.67 -22.95
CA GLN A 189 -14.92 9.42 -23.24
C GLN A 189 -16.37 9.44 -22.74
N ALA A 190 -16.61 9.94 -21.52
CA ALA A 190 -17.97 10.11 -20.98
C ALA A 190 -18.86 11.02 -21.85
N LEU A 191 -18.27 12.07 -22.43
CA LEU A 191 -18.96 13.00 -23.32
C LEU A 191 -19.04 12.53 -24.78
N ARG A 192 -18.58 11.31 -25.08
CA ARG A 192 -18.51 10.72 -26.44
C ARG A 192 -17.75 11.61 -27.44
N GLY A 193 -16.75 12.34 -26.94
CA GLY A 193 -15.92 13.25 -27.75
C GLY A 193 -14.82 12.53 -28.55
N SER A 194 -14.62 11.24 -28.29
CA SER A 194 -13.66 10.35 -28.94
C SER A 194 -14.20 8.92 -28.87
N ALA A 195 -13.79 8.04 -29.80
CA ALA A 195 -14.26 6.65 -29.79
C ALA A 195 -13.56 5.81 -28.72
N ILE A 196 -12.28 6.10 -28.47
CA ILE A 196 -11.46 5.41 -27.47
C ILE A 196 -10.23 6.27 -27.12
N GLY A 197 -9.69 6.08 -25.92
CA GLY A 197 -8.64 6.91 -25.33
C GLY A 197 -7.44 6.13 -24.83
N ILE A 198 -6.24 6.71 -24.91
CA ILE A 198 -5.01 6.18 -24.31
C ILE A 198 -4.60 7.05 -23.11
N GLY A 199 -4.72 6.47 -21.93
CA GLY A 199 -4.20 7.02 -20.68
C GLY A 199 -2.89 6.33 -20.26
N SER A 200 -2.50 6.51 -19.00
CA SER A 200 -1.39 5.77 -18.41
C SER A 200 -1.57 5.60 -16.92
N GLY A 201 -0.93 4.60 -16.32
CA GLY A 201 -0.96 4.43 -14.87
C GLY A 201 0.19 3.64 -14.26
N ASN A 202 0.59 4.07 -13.06
CA ASN A 202 1.43 3.38 -12.07
C ASN A 202 0.86 3.50 -10.64
N GLY A 203 -0.38 4.01 -10.52
CA GLY A 203 -1.04 4.38 -9.26
C GLY A 203 -2.55 4.60 -9.44
N GLY A 204 -3.22 3.81 -10.30
CA GLY A 204 -4.67 3.90 -10.54
C GLY A 204 -5.13 4.95 -11.57
N PHE A 205 -4.20 5.61 -12.26
CA PHE A 205 -4.46 6.78 -13.10
C PHE A 205 -5.31 6.59 -14.37
N VAL A 206 -5.70 5.36 -14.73
CA VAL A 206 -6.76 5.11 -15.72
C VAL A 206 -8.04 4.59 -15.08
N ALA A 207 -7.92 3.83 -13.99
CA ALA A 207 -9.03 3.26 -13.26
C ALA A 207 -9.86 4.32 -12.53
N ILE A 208 -9.23 5.28 -11.85
CA ILE A 208 -9.92 6.35 -11.11
C ILE A 208 -10.72 7.25 -12.07
N PRO A 209 -10.14 7.80 -13.16
CA PRO A 209 -10.93 8.55 -14.15
C PRO A 209 -12.09 7.75 -14.73
N ALA A 210 -11.90 6.45 -14.99
CA ALA A 210 -12.93 5.60 -15.56
C ALA A 210 -14.11 5.41 -14.59
N ALA A 211 -13.82 5.06 -13.33
CA ALA A 211 -14.82 4.90 -12.29
C ALA A 211 -15.62 6.19 -12.05
N PHE A 212 -14.94 7.35 -12.05
CA PHE A 212 -15.53 8.64 -11.72
C PHE A 212 -16.33 9.26 -12.88
N ASN A 213 -16.10 8.83 -14.12
CA ASN A 213 -16.71 9.42 -15.32
C ASN A 213 -17.60 8.45 -16.12
N GLU A 214 -18.00 7.32 -15.54
CA GLU A 214 -18.86 6.35 -16.23
C GLU A 214 -18.21 5.78 -17.52
N VAL A 215 -16.95 5.34 -17.43
CA VAL A 215 -16.20 4.77 -18.56
C VAL A 215 -15.58 3.43 -18.17
N TYR A 216 -15.35 2.55 -19.15
CA TYR A 216 -14.56 1.34 -18.95
C TYR A 216 -13.07 1.65 -19.13
N SER A 217 -12.20 0.97 -18.37
CA SER A 217 -10.76 1.05 -18.63
C SER A 217 -10.03 -0.23 -18.36
N ILE A 218 -8.96 -0.49 -19.11
CA ILE A 218 -8.00 -1.55 -18.82
C ILE A 218 -6.62 -0.94 -18.59
N LYS A 219 -5.96 -1.39 -17.52
CA LYS A 219 -4.54 -1.20 -17.27
C LYS A 219 -3.83 -2.54 -17.49
N PRO A 220 -3.17 -2.73 -18.64
CA PRO A 220 -2.34 -3.91 -18.89
C PRO A 220 -1.22 -4.08 -17.85
N SER A 221 -0.59 -5.24 -17.89
CA SER A 221 0.64 -5.51 -17.16
C SER A 221 1.79 -4.63 -17.65
N PRO A 222 2.74 -4.30 -16.76
CA PRO A 222 4.03 -3.76 -17.18
C PRO A 222 4.63 -4.59 -18.31
N ASP A 223 5.21 -3.90 -19.27
CA ASP A 223 5.92 -4.46 -20.43
C ASP A 223 5.01 -5.14 -21.47
N ARG A 224 3.67 -5.06 -21.34
CA ARG A 224 2.74 -5.58 -22.35
C ARG A 224 2.55 -4.66 -23.56
N LEU A 225 2.64 -3.35 -23.35
CA LEU A 225 2.57 -2.30 -24.37
C LEU A 225 3.80 -1.39 -24.27
N SER A 226 4.23 -0.83 -25.41
CA SER A 226 5.40 0.05 -25.44
C SER A 226 5.17 1.37 -24.69
N PHE A 227 6.11 1.72 -23.82
CA PHE A 227 6.21 3.04 -23.19
C PHE A 227 7.40 3.85 -23.75
N LEU A 228 7.99 3.40 -24.85
CA LEU A 228 9.14 4.02 -25.49
C LEU A 228 8.80 5.43 -26.01
N ASN A 229 9.67 6.38 -25.67
CA ASN A 229 9.54 7.80 -26.00
C ASN A 229 8.23 8.41 -25.50
N VAL A 230 7.77 8.05 -24.31
CA VAL A 230 6.67 8.71 -23.61
C VAL A 230 7.24 9.65 -22.53
N ALA A 231 6.66 10.83 -22.37
CA ALA A 231 7.09 11.76 -21.34
C ALA A 231 6.78 11.22 -19.93
N HIS A 232 7.71 11.41 -18.99
CA HIS A 232 7.59 10.93 -17.62
C HIS A 232 8.01 12.03 -16.63
N PRO A 233 7.28 12.24 -15.52
CA PRO A 233 7.61 13.26 -14.54
C PRO A 233 8.87 12.93 -13.71
N SER A 234 9.21 11.65 -13.58
CA SER A 234 10.41 11.18 -12.85
C SER A 234 11.18 10.15 -13.70
N PRO A 235 11.91 10.57 -14.75
CA PRO A 235 12.57 9.65 -15.67
C PRO A 235 13.55 8.71 -14.93
N GLY A 236 13.39 7.39 -15.09
CA GLY A 236 14.25 6.37 -14.47
C GLY A 236 13.65 5.67 -13.24
N GLN A 237 12.49 6.09 -12.75
CA GLN A 237 11.71 5.26 -11.82
C GLN A 237 11.12 4.08 -12.59
N ASN A 238 11.65 2.88 -12.34
CA ASN A 238 11.18 1.64 -12.96
C ASN A 238 10.75 0.58 -11.94
N ASN A 239 10.73 0.91 -10.64
CA ASN A 239 10.36 -0.05 -9.60
C ASN A 239 8.84 -0.27 -9.53
N ILE A 240 8.06 0.77 -9.86
CA ILE A 240 6.60 0.71 -10.03
C ILE A 240 6.32 1.31 -11.42
N PRO A 241 6.43 0.51 -12.49
CA PRO A 241 6.42 1.01 -13.86
C PRO A 241 5.12 1.74 -14.24
N THR A 242 5.25 2.82 -15.01
CA THR A 242 4.11 3.45 -15.69
C THR A 242 3.80 2.71 -16.97
N VAL A 243 2.54 2.32 -17.14
CA VAL A 243 2.08 1.58 -18.33
C VAL A 243 1.07 2.39 -19.14
N PRO A 244 0.99 2.23 -20.48
CA PRO A 244 -0.15 2.72 -21.25
C PRO A 244 -1.42 1.98 -20.81
N GLY A 245 -2.51 2.71 -20.59
CA GLY A 245 -3.82 2.13 -20.32
C GLY A 245 -4.86 2.63 -21.34
N ILE A 246 -5.97 1.92 -21.46
CA ILE A 246 -7.01 2.21 -22.45
C ILE A 246 -8.31 2.55 -21.73
N LEU A 247 -9.00 3.60 -22.18
CA LEU A 247 -10.32 4.00 -21.70
C LEU A 247 -11.29 4.02 -22.87
N GLY A 248 -12.49 3.47 -22.72
CA GLY A 248 -13.46 3.41 -23.80
C GLY A 248 -14.88 3.02 -23.37
N PRO A 249 -15.81 2.94 -24.33
CA PRO A 249 -17.23 2.82 -24.01
C PRO A 249 -17.68 1.42 -23.62
N SER A 250 -16.88 0.38 -23.87
CA SER A 250 -17.24 -1.01 -23.58
C SER A 250 -16.01 -1.92 -23.46
N VAL A 251 -16.18 -3.07 -22.79
CA VAL A 251 -15.16 -4.14 -22.71
C VAL A 251 -14.74 -4.60 -24.12
N ALA A 252 -15.70 -4.73 -25.04
CA ALA A 252 -15.43 -5.07 -26.44
C ALA A 252 -14.53 -4.05 -27.14
N SER A 253 -14.72 -2.75 -26.87
CA SER A 253 -13.87 -1.68 -27.41
C SER A 253 -12.44 -1.75 -26.85
N LEU A 254 -12.30 -1.98 -25.55
CA LEU A 254 -11.00 -2.19 -24.91
C LEU A 254 -10.27 -3.40 -25.51
N LYS A 255 -10.99 -4.53 -25.68
CA LYS A 255 -10.47 -5.77 -26.27
C LYS A 255 -10.01 -5.57 -27.70
N TYR A 256 -10.80 -4.87 -28.51
CA TYR A 256 -10.47 -4.59 -29.91
C TYR A 256 -9.18 -3.77 -30.04
N LEU A 257 -9.05 -2.69 -29.27
CA LEU A 257 -7.87 -1.84 -29.34
C LEU A 257 -6.62 -2.53 -28.78
N LEU A 258 -6.75 -3.18 -27.61
CA LEU A 258 -5.62 -3.87 -27.01
C LEU A 258 -5.11 -5.00 -27.89
N GLY A 259 -6.02 -5.81 -28.45
CA GLY A 259 -5.67 -6.88 -29.39
C GLY A 259 -4.97 -6.32 -30.64
N SER A 260 -5.47 -5.23 -31.21
CA SER A 260 -4.86 -4.57 -32.37
C SER A 260 -3.43 -4.09 -32.07
N LEU A 261 -3.18 -3.52 -30.90
CA LEU A 261 -1.85 -3.08 -30.46
C LEU A 261 -0.89 -4.23 -30.16
N VAL A 262 -1.36 -5.30 -29.54
CA VAL A 262 -0.49 -6.48 -29.32
C VAL A 262 -0.12 -7.12 -30.66
N LEU A 263 -1.06 -7.16 -31.61
CA LEU A 263 -0.84 -7.69 -32.96
C LEU A 263 0.09 -6.82 -33.82
N SER A 264 0.35 -5.55 -33.49
CA SER A 264 1.38 -4.73 -34.16
C SER A 264 2.82 -5.09 -33.77
N GLN A 265 3.00 -5.98 -32.78
CA GLN A 265 4.30 -6.55 -32.40
C GLN A 265 5.35 -5.51 -32.01
N ALA A 266 4.98 -4.56 -31.14
CA ALA A 266 5.85 -3.49 -30.65
C ALA A 266 7.24 -3.96 -30.18
N TRP A 267 7.34 -5.20 -29.69
CA TRP A 267 8.60 -5.83 -29.26
C TRP A 267 9.66 -5.95 -30.36
N LEU A 268 9.30 -5.78 -31.63
CA LEU A 268 10.27 -5.70 -32.74
C LEU A 268 10.99 -4.35 -32.80
N GLN A 269 10.45 -3.31 -32.16
CA GLN A 269 10.99 -1.95 -32.15
C GLN A 269 11.39 -1.49 -30.74
N ASP A 270 10.72 -2.00 -29.71
CA ASP A 270 10.93 -1.68 -28.31
C ASP A 270 11.36 -2.94 -27.53
N PRO A 271 12.64 -3.07 -27.12
CA PRO A 271 13.12 -4.25 -26.43
C PRO A 271 12.56 -4.42 -25.01
N ASP A 272 11.93 -3.38 -24.45
CA ASP A 272 11.30 -3.45 -23.13
C ASP A 272 9.93 -4.15 -23.20
N VAL A 273 9.34 -4.33 -24.39
CA VAL A 273 8.06 -5.04 -24.56
C VAL A 273 8.28 -6.55 -24.62
N VAL A 274 7.56 -7.30 -23.78
CA VAL A 274 7.64 -8.76 -23.78
C VAL A 274 6.90 -9.33 -25.01
N PRO A 275 7.53 -10.23 -25.80
CA PRO A 275 6.95 -10.77 -27.02
C PRO A 275 5.88 -11.84 -26.74
N ILE A 276 4.74 -11.43 -26.19
CA ILE A 276 3.55 -12.27 -25.92
C ILE A 276 2.47 -11.95 -26.95
N PRO A 277 2.25 -12.82 -27.97
CA PRO A 277 1.20 -12.63 -28.95
C PRO A 277 -0.19 -12.67 -28.33
N TRP A 278 -1.13 -11.95 -28.95
CA TRP A 278 -2.53 -11.95 -28.57
C TRP A 278 -3.17 -13.33 -28.72
N LYS A 279 -4.03 -13.71 -27.77
CA LYS A 279 -4.83 -14.94 -27.82
C LYS A 279 -6.31 -14.61 -27.91
N ASP A 280 -6.95 -14.92 -29.04
CA ASP A 280 -8.38 -14.63 -29.25
C ASP A 280 -9.31 -15.37 -28.30
N ASN A 281 -8.89 -16.55 -27.84
CA ASN A 281 -9.62 -17.39 -26.90
C ASN A 281 -8.66 -17.95 -25.85
N VAL A 282 -8.88 -17.57 -24.59
CA VAL A 282 -8.11 -18.10 -23.46
C VAL A 282 -8.66 -19.42 -22.90
N GLY A 283 -9.83 -19.86 -23.36
CA GLY A 283 -10.47 -21.11 -22.94
C GLY A 283 -10.98 -21.05 -21.50
N LEU A 284 -11.85 -20.07 -21.20
CA LEU A 284 -12.44 -19.95 -19.87
C LEU A 284 -13.34 -21.14 -19.54
N GLU A 285 -13.33 -21.49 -18.27
CA GLU A 285 -14.16 -22.53 -17.70
C GLU A 285 -15.59 -22.02 -17.49
N LYS A 286 -16.58 -22.92 -17.59
CA LYS A 286 -18.00 -22.51 -17.45
C LYS A 286 -18.30 -21.93 -16.07
N ARG A 287 -17.69 -22.52 -15.02
CA ARG A 287 -17.80 -22.06 -13.64
C ARG A 287 -16.45 -21.52 -13.20
N LEU A 288 -16.43 -20.20 -13.01
CA LEU A 288 -15.28 -19.43 -12.52
C LEU A 288 -15.33 -19.23 -11.00
N SER A 289 -14.18 -19.02 -10.38
CA SER A 289 -14.03 -18.65 -8.96
C SER A 289 -13.53 -17.21 -8.83
N PHE A 290 -14.21 -16.40 -8.03
CA PHE A 290 -13.88 -14.99 -7.80
C PHE A 290 -13.51 -14.72 -6.35
N GLY A 291 -12.43 -13.97 -6.12
CA GLY A 291 -12.13 -13.39 -4.80
C GLY A 291 -12.82 -12.03 -4.64
N ILE A 292 -13.56 -11.81 -3.55
CA ILE A 292 -14.27 -10.56 -3.28
C ILE A 292 -13.61 -9.82 -2.10
N MET A 293 -13.07 -8.61 -2.36
CA MET A 293 -12.56 -7.73 -1.31
C MET A 293 -13.55 -6.58 -1.07
N LYS A 294 -14.22 -6.59 0.07
CA LYS A 294 -15.12 -5.49 0.47
C LYS A 294 -14.41 -4.37 1.25
N PHE A 295 -13.31 -4.72 1.91
CA PHE A 295 -12.55 -3.84 2.78
C PHE A 295 -11.07 -4.23 2.73
N ASP A 296 -10.19 -3.25 2.52
CA ASP A 296 -8.74 -3.44 2.43
C ASP A 296 -8.03 -3.54 3.80
N GLY A 297 -8.78 -3.37 4.89
CA GLY A 297 -8.24 -3.28 6.25
C GLY A 297 -7.76 -1.89 6.64
N THR A 298 -7.97 -0.87 5.81
CA THR A 298 -7.52 0.51 6.07
C THR A 298 -8.65 1.54 6.00
N ILE A 299 -9.42 1.59 4.90
CA ILE A 299 -10.46 2.59 4.64
C ILE A 299 -11.72 1.91 4.10
N MET A 300 -12.86 2.05 4.77
CA MET A 300 -14.12 1.47 4.31
C MET A 300 -14.69 2.26 3.12
N PRO A 301 -15.11 1.60 2.02
CA PRO A 301 -15.74 2.28 0.91
C PRO A 301 -17.08 2.90 1.30
N HIS A 302 -17.47 4.00 0.68
CA HIS A 302 -18.77 4.64 0.90
C HIS A 302 -19.92 3.71 0.49
N PRO A 303 -21.12 3.90 1.09
CA PRO A 303 -22.31 3.10 0.79
C PRO A 303 -22.59 2.79 -0.70
N PRO A 304 -22.51 3.76 -1.65
CA PRO A 304 -22.75 3.46 -3.06
C PRO A 304 -21.76 2.46 -3.66
N VAL A 305 -20.49 2.50 -3.24
CA VAL A 305 -19.44 1.59 -3.71
C VAL A 305 -19.67 0.18 -3.15
N GLN A 306 -20.03 0.08 -1.87
CA GLN A 306 -20.40 -1.19 -1.24
C GLN A 306 -21.60 -1.82 -1.94
N ARG A 307 -22.66 -1.03 -2.21
CA ARG A 307 -23.83 -1.51 -2.96
C ARG A 307 -23.48 -1.99 -4.37
N GLY A 308 -22.61 -1.25 -5.07
CA GLY A 308 -22.09 -1.67 -6.38
C GLY A 308 -21.42 -3.04 -6.30
N LEU A 309 -20.55 -3.25 -5.32
CA LEU A 309 -19.89 -4.54 -5.11
C LEU A 309 -20.91 -5.67 -4.82
N ASP A 310 -21.91 -5.40 -3.97
CA ASP A 310 -22.97 -6.38 -3.65
C ASP A 310 -23.86 -6.71 -4.87
N MET A 311 -24.07 -5.77 -5.80
CA MET A 311 -24.76 -6.05 -7.06
C MET A 311 -23.97 -7.03 -7.94
N VAL A 312 -22.64 -6.88 -8.00
CA VAL A 312 -21.76 -7.77 -8.76
C VAL A 312 -21.75 -9.16 -8.14
N VAL A 313 -21.64 -9.26 -6.81
CA VAL A 313 -21.72 -10.53 -6.08
C VAL A 313 -23.03 -11.24 -6.39
N ARG A 314 -24.17 -10.54 -6.31
CA ARG A 314 -25.49 -11.07 -6.65
C ARG A 314 -25.58 -11.63 -8.06
N ALA A 315 -25.09 -10.85 -9.02
CA ALA A 315 -25.09 -11.21 -10.43
C ALA A 315 -24.28 -12.50 -10.66
N LEU A 316 -23.09 -12.59 -10.07
CA LEU A 316 -22.21 -13.75 -10.23
C LEU A 316 -22.74 -15.00 -9.50
N CYS A 317 -23.32 -14.85 -8.30
CA CYS A 317 -24.05 -15.92 -7.62
C CYS A 317 -25.18 -16.47 -8.52
N ALA A 318 -26.02 -15.58 -9.06
CA ALA A 318 -27.16 -15.95 -9.90
C ALA A 318 -26.72 -16.61 -11.22
N ALA A 319 -25.53 -16.29 -11.72
CA ALA A 319 -24.90 -16.92 -12.88
C ALA A 319 -24.19 -18.25 -12.55
N GLY A 320 -24.15 -18.68 -11.28
CA GLY A 320 -23.60 -19.97 -10.86
C GLY A 320 -22.09 -19.98 -10.63
N HIS A 321 -21.46 -18.82 -10.50
CA HIS A 321 -20.04 -18.71 -10.20
C HIS A 321 -19.74 -18.98 -8.72
N ASP A 322 -18.48 -19.34 -8.45
CA ASP A 322 -17.96 -19.55 -7.10
C ASP A 322 -17.34 -18.23 -6.59
N LEU A 323 -17.56 -17.93 -5.31
CA LEU A 323 -17.18 -16.64 -4.71
C LEU A 323 -16.58 -16.91 -3.34
N ILE A 324 -15.37 -16.40 -3.12
CA ILE A 324 -14.68 -16.50 -1.83
C ILE A 324 -14.32 -15.10 -1.32
N GLU A 325 -14.17 -14.97 -0.01
CA GLU A 325 -13.64 -13.74 0.57
C GLU A 325 -12.16 -13.58 0.22
N TRP A 326 -11.75 -12.37 -0.19
CA TRP A 326 -10.37 -12.05 -0.54
C TRP A 326 -9.66 -11.34 0.61
N GLN A 327 -8.72 -12.03 1.24
CA GLN A 327 -7.91 -11.58 2.39
C GLN A 327 -6.40 -11.72 2.10
N PRO A 328 -5.83 -10.86 1.24
CA PRO A 328 -4.43 -10.95 0.86
C PRO A 328 -3.48 -10.46 1.98
N PRO A 329 -2.15 -10.60 1.81
CA PRO A 329 -1.19 -9.88 2.64
C PRO A 329 -1.53 -8.39 2.74
N ALA A 330 -1.37 -7.81 3.95
CA ALA A 330 -1.90 -6.49 4.31
C ALA A 330 -1.72 -5.42 3.21
N TYR A 331 -2.83 -4.83 2.78
CA TYR A 331 -2.87 -3.85 1.69
C TYR A 331 -2.09 -2.56 2.05
N SER A 332 -2.11 -2.17 3.32
CA SER A 332 -1.32 -1.05 3.85
C SER A 332 0.19 -1.19 3.61
N ARG A 333 0.72 -2.42 3.61
CA ARG A 333 2.13 -2.69 3.29
C ARG A 333 2.41 -2.43 1.81
N ALA A 334 1.49 -2.78 0.91
CA ALA A 334 1.63 -2.49 -0.52
C ALA A 334 1.65 -0.97 -0.76
N LEU A 335 0.69 -0.24 -0.18
CA LEU A 335 0.61 1.22 -0.29
C LEU A 335 1.89 1.91 0.22
N PHE A 336 2.44 1.42 1.34
CA PHE A 336 3.72 1.91 1.84
C PHE A 336 4.87 1.69 0.85
N ILE A 337 4.99 0.46 0.29
CA ILE A 337 6.03 0.13 -0.70
C ILE A 337 5.90 1.03 -1.94
N GLN A 338 4.69 1.17 -2.48
CA GLN A 338 4.40 2.04 -3.62
C GLN A 338 4.84 3.48 -3.34
N ASN A 339 4.35 4.08 -2.26
CA ASN A 339 4.61 5.47 -1.93
C ASN A 339 6.10 5.76 -1.73
N VAL A 340 6.83 4.88 -1.03
CA VAL A 340 8.26 5.06 -0.78
C VAL A 340 9.07 4.96 -2.08
N LEU A 341 8.74 4.01 -2.97
CA LEU A 341 9.48 3.82 -4.21
C LEU A 341 9.14 4.86 -5.29
N MET A 342 7.90 5.34 -5.34
CA MET A 342 7.50 6.40 -6.27
C MET A 342 8.08 7.77 -5.87
N ASN A 343 8.20 8.03 -4.57
CA ASN A 343 8.75 9.28 -4.04
C ASN A 343 10.24 9.20 -3.67
N ALA A 344 10.96 8.18 -4.15
CA ALA A 344 12.35 7.93 -3.76
C ALA A 344 13.31 9.09 -4.11
N ASN A 345 12.99 9.90 -5.13
CA ASN A 345 13.75 11.09 -5.51
C ASN A 345 13.37 12.35 -4.71
N GLY A 346 12.44 12.26 -3.75
CA GLY A 346 11.95 13.38 -2.95
C GLY A 346 11.17 14.43 -3.76
N GLY A 347 10.67 14.10 -4.95
CA GLY A 347 10.01 15.07 -5.83
C GLY A 347 10.97 16.01 -6.57
N TYR A 348 12.28 15.74 -6.54
CA TYR A 348 13.29 16.60 -7.17
C TYR A 348 12.95 16.98 -8.62
N ASP A 349 12.55 16.01 -9.45
CA ASP A 349 12.24 16.23 -10.87
C ASP A 349 11.01 17.14 -11.05
N ILE A 350 10.03 17.10 -10.13
CA ILE A 350 8.86 17.98 -10.16
C ILE A 350 9.31 19.44 -10.02
N PHE A 351 10.10 19.73 -8.99
CA PHE A 351 10.59 21.09 -8.74
C PHE A 351 11.59 21.58 -9.79
N GLU A 352 12.40 20.69 -10.38
CA GLU A 352 13.25 21.06 -11.53
C GLU A 352 12.40 21.56 -12.69
N ASN A 353 11.27 20.91 -12.98
CA ASN A 353 10.36 21.31 -14.04
C ASN A 353 9.59 22.61 -13.71
N LEU A 354 9.12 22.78 -12.47
CA LEU A 354 8.48 24.04 -12.02
C LEU A 354 9.45 25.24 -12.12
N ALA A 355 10.72 25.04 -11.79
CA ALA A 355 11.74 26.08 -11.85
C ALA A 355 12.00 26.63 -13.27
N LEU A 356 11.64 25.88 -14.33
CA LEU A 356 11.80 26.32 -15.72
C LEU A 356 10.93 27.54 -16.07
N SER A 357 9.75 27.64 -15.46
CA SER A 357 8.78 28.73 -15.66
C SER A 357 8.69 29.64 -14.44
N GLY A 358 9.06 29.14 -13.25
CA GLY A 358 8.78 29.78 -11.97
C GLY A 358 7.31 29.70 -11.58
N GLU A 359 6.55 28.75 -12.13
CA GLU A 359 5.18 28.46 -11.68
C GLU A 359 5.19 27.83 -10.28
N PRO A 360 4.21 28.14 -9.43
CA PRO A 360 4.12 27.56 -8.10
C PRO A 360 3.65 26.10 -8.17
N LEU A 361 3.86 25.37 -7.08
CA LEU A 361 3.17 24.10 -6.86
C LEU A 361 1.65 24.30 -6.88
N ILE A 362 0.91 23.33 -7.41
CA ILE A 362 -0.55 23.36 -7.37
C ILE A 362 -1.05 23.08 -5.95
N PRO A 363 -2.19 23.68 -5.53
CA PRO A 363 -2.70 23.52 -4.16
C PRO A 363 -2.88 22.06 -3.72
N GLU A 364 -3.24 21.18 -4.66
CA GLU A 364 -3.47 19.76 -4.39
C GLU A 364 -2.20 18.99 -3.99
N LEU A 365 -1.00 19.53 -4.23
CA LEU A 365 0.28 18.93 -3.84
C LEU A 365 0.95 19.64 -2.65
N GLU A 366 0.34 20.69 -2.10
CA GLU A 366 0.92 21.44 -0.97
C GLU A 366 1.05 20.58 0.29
N GLU A 367 0.15 19.61 0.50
CA GLU A 367 0.24 18.68 1.64
C GLU A 367 1.42 17.71 1.50
N ASP A 368 1.75 17.30 0.27
CA ASP A 368 2.90 16.43 -0.02
C ASP A 368 4.23 17.18 0.08
N TYR A 369 4.24 18.48 -0.24
CA TYR A 369 5.44 19.33 -0.19
C TYR A 369 5.19 20.64 0.60
N PRO A 370 5.01 20.57 1.93
CA PRO A 370 4.56 21.70 2.74
C PRO A 370 5.56 22.86 2.83
N ASN A 371 6.81 22.63 2.45
CA ASN A 371 7.87 23.63 2.45
C ASN A 371 8.10 24.25 1.06
N ASP A 372 7.31 23.89 0.05
CA ASP A 372 7.50 24.30 -1.35
C ASP A 372 8.92 24.00 -1.86
N GLU A 373 9.45 22.84 -1.44
CA GLU A 373 10.76 22.31 -1.85
C GLU A 373 10.74 20.78 -1.92
N PRO A 374 11.66 20.16 -2.69
CA PRO A 374 11.81 18.71 -2.68
C PRO A 374 12.17 18.18 -1.30
N ASP A 375 11.64 17.01 -0.98
CA ASP A 375 12.11 16.21 0.14
C ASP A 375 13.54 15.69 -0.11
N SER A 376 14.18 15.25 0.97
CA SER A 376 15.48 14.58 0.84
C SER A 376 15.33 13.24 0.10
N PRO A 377 16.06 13.02 -1.02
CA PRO A 377 15.96 11.76 -1.74
C PRO A 377 16.51 10.61 -0.90
N LEU A 378 15.97 9.42 -1.12
CA LEU A 378 16.49 8.19 -0.55
C LEU A 378 17.86 7.87 -1.14
N SER A 379 18.75 7.30 -0.32
CA SER A 379 20.00 6.74 -0.83
C SER A 379 19.72 5.49 -1.67
N ALA A 380 20.60 5.18 -2.62
CA ALA A 380 20.49 3.98 -3.44
C ALA A 380 20.31 2.70 -2.59
N ILE A 381 21.06 2.60 -1.47
CA ILE A 381 20.94 1.46 -0.53
C ILE A 381 19.54 1.37 0.10
N LEU A 382 18.92 2.51 0.43
CA LEU A 382 17.56 2.51 0.97
C LEU A 382 16.55 2.12 -0.11
N VAL A 383 16.72 2.58 -1.36
CA VAL A 383 15.91 2.12 -2.49
C VAL A 383 16.04 0.61 -2.69
N GLU A 384 17.26 0.06 -2.71
CA GLU A 384 17.51 -1.38 -2.82
C GLU A 384 16.79 -2.19 -1.72
N LYS A 385 16.85 -1.72 -0.46
CA LYS A 385 16.12 -2.34 0.66
C LYS A 385 14.61 -2.33 0.46
N GLN A 386 14.05 -1.26 -0.11
CA GLN A 386 12.62 -1.19 -0.42
C GLN A 386 12.24 -2.09 -1.60
N VAL A 387 13.10 -2.20 -2.60
CA VAL A 387 12.93 -3.16 -3.70
C VAL A 387 12.93 -4.61 -3.18
N GLN A 388 13.75 -4.94 -2.19
CA GLN A 388 13.68 -6.25 -1.53
C GLN A 388 12.32 -6.50 -0.86
N GLN A 389 11.70 -5.47 -0.25
CA GLN A 389 10.36 -5.58 0.32
C GLN A 389 9.29 -5.75 -0.76
N LEU A 390 9.41 -5.04 -1.89
CA LEU A 390 8.56 -5.20 -3.06
C LEU A 390 8.59 -6.65 -3.57
N ILE A 391 9.79 -7.21 -3.79
CA ILE A 391 9.95 -8.60 -4.26
C ILE A 391 9.32 -9.59 -3.28
N LYS A 392 9.55 -9.39 -1.97
CA LYS A 392 8.97 -10.26 -0.93
C LYS A 392 7.43 -10.19 -0.95
N TYR A 393 6.85 -8.99 -1.06
CA TYR A 393 5.40 -8.82 -1.12
C TYR A 393 4.79 -9.46 -2.38
N LYS A 394 5.42 -9.29 -3.56
CA LYS A 394 5.01 -9.96 -4.80
C LYS A 394 4.93 -11.48 -4.63
N LEU A 395 5.95 -12.09 -4.01
CA LEU A 395 5.98 -13.53 -3.76
C LEU A 395 4.88 -13.97 -2.79
N GLU A 396 4.73 -13.28 -1.65
CA GLU A 396 3.68 -13.58 -0.66
C GLU A 396 2.28 -13.50 -1.28
N TYR A 397 1.99 -12.45 -2.06
CA TYR A 397 0.70 -12.26 -2.73
C TYR A 397 0.44 -13.37 -3.75
N HIS A 398 1.45 -13.76 -4.53
CA HIS A 398 1.34 -14.87 -5.48
C HIS A 398 1.13 -16.23 -4.77
N HIS A 399 1.79 -16.48 -3.65
CA HIS A 399 1.54 -17.68 -2.84
C HIS A 399 0.12 -17.71 -2.28
N TYR A 400 -0.38 -16.57 -1.79
CA TYR A 400 -1.76 -16.42 -1.36
C TYR A 400 -2.75 -16.68 -2.50
N TRP A 401 -2.53 -16.11 -3.68
CA TRP A 401 -3.39 -16.38 -4.85
C TRP A 401 -3.48 -17.87 -5.14
N LYS A 402 -2.34 -18.57 -5.20
CA LYS A 402 -2.31 -20.01 -5.45
C LYS A 402 -2.97 -20.84 -4.36
N SER A 403 -2.84 -20.45 -3.09
CA SER A 403 -3.41 -21.20 -1.97
C SER A 403 -4.96 -21.20 -1.98
N THR A 404 -5.58 -20.27 -2.70
CA THR A 404 -7.04 -20.24 -2.84
C THR A 404 -7.63 -21.48 -3.50
N ALA A 405 -6.84 -22.28 -4.24
CA ALA A 405 -7.26 -23.58 -4.74
C ALA A 405 -7.80 -24.53 -3.64
N ASN A 406 -7.39 -24.32 -2.39
CA ASN A 406 -7.82 -25.11 -1.24
C ASN A 406 -9.22 -24.73 -0.73
N VAL A 407 -9.74 -23.56 -1.10
CA VAL A 407 -11.02 -23.03 -0.58
C VAL A 407 -12.05 -22.76 -1.69
N THR A 408 -11.64 -22.73 -2.96
CA THR A 408 -12.56 -22.60 -4.08
C THR A 408 -13.30 -23.92 -4.34
N CYS A 409 -14.57 -23.82 -4.76
CA CYS A 409 -15.35 -24.98 -5.17
C CYS A 409 -14.81 -25.65 -6.45
N THR A 410 -14.00 -24.92 -7.22
CA THR A 410 -13.40 -25.40 -8.47
C THR A 410 -12.13 -26.24 -8.25
N GLY A 411 -11.54 -26.19 -7.05
CA GLY A 411 -10.24 -26.81 -6.76
C GLY A 411 -9.07 -26.16 -7.50
N ARG A 412 -9.29 -24.98 -8.12
CA ARG A 412 -8.29 -24.17 -8.79
C ARG A 412 -8.16 -22.82 -8.09
N PRO A 413 -7.00 -22.14 -8.18
CA PRO A 413 -6.90 -20.77 -7.70
C PRO A 413 -8.00 -19.89 -8.31
N VAL A 414 -8.38 -18.81 -7.61
CA VAL A 414 -9.34 -17.84 -8.16
C VAL A 414 -8.93 -17.37 -9.55
N ASP A 415 -9.92 -17.17 -10.41
CA ASP A 415 -9.75 -16.73 -11.79
C ASP A 415 -9.53 -15.21 -11.87
N ALA A 416 -10.23 -14.47 -11.02
CA ALA A 416 -10.12 -13.02 -10.88
C ALA A 416 -10.50 -12.56 -9.47
N ILE A 417 -10.08 -11.35 -9.12
CA ILE A 417 -10.52 -10.67 -7.90
C ILE A 417 -11.36 -9.46 -8.23
N ILE A 418 -12.34 -9.15 -7.38
CA ILE A 418 -13.27 -8.04 -7.54
C ILE A 418 -13.22 -7.19 -6.27
N LEU A 419 -13.01 -5.90 -6.44
CA LEU A 419 -12.77 -4.95 -5.36
C LEU A 419 -13.15 -3.51 -5.77
N PRO A 420 -13.31 -2.60 -4.81
CA PRO A 420 -13.48 -1.18 -5.10
C PRO A 420 -12.34 -0.61 -5.96
N VAL A 421 -12.61 0.42 -6.75
CA VAL A 421 -11.55 1.23 -7.38
C VAL A 421 -11.00 2.25 -6.37
N TRP A 422 -11.91 2.89 -5.64
CA TRP A 422 -11.60 3.91 -4.66
C TRP A 422 -12.58 3.81 -3.49
N SER A 423 -12.29 4.47 -2.38
CA SER A 423 -13.19 4.53 -1.21
C SER A 423 -14.50 5.29 -1.46
N SER A 424 -14.64 6.03 -2.57
CA SER A 424 -15.84 6.80 -2.90
C SER A 424 -16.14 6.77 -4.40
N ALA A 425 -17.37 7.15 -4.78
CA ALA A 425 -17.82 7.16 -6.17
C ALA A 425 -17.08 8.22 -7.02
N ALA A 426 -16.99 9.46 -6.56
CA ALA A 426 -16.15 10.52 -7.12
C ALA A 426 -15.71 11.52 -6.04
N ILE A 427 -14.51 12.08 -6.14
CA ILE A 427 -14.03 13.08 -5.17
C ILE A 427 -14.64 14.45 -5.51
N VAL A 428 -15.15 15.13 -4.49
CA VAL A 428 -15.67 16.50 -4.62
C VAL A 428 -14.49 17.47 -4.86
N PRO A 429 -14.50 18.27 -5.94
CA PRO A 429 -13.42 19.21 -6.22
C PRO A 429 -13.11 20.15 -5.04
N GLY A 430 -11.82 20.30 -4.73
CA GLY A 430 -11.35 21.15 -3.62
C GLY A 430 -11.60 20.59 -2.21
N LYS A 431 -12.03 19.33 -2.09
CA LYS A 431 -12.10 18.61 -0.81
C LYS A 431 -10.90 17.67 -0.68
N PRO A 432 -10.38 17.47 0.55
CA PRO A 432 -9.31 16.50 0.80
C PRO A 432 -9.79 15.07 0.50
N SER A 433 -8.84 14.22 0.08
CA SER A 433 -9.05 12.79 -0.08
C SER A 433 -8.45 12.05 1.13
N TYR A 434 -9.27 11.29 1.85
CA TYR A 434 -8.88 10.64 3.10
C TYR A 434 -8.35 9.21 2.89
N GLY A 435 -7.43 9.05 1.92
CA GLY A 435 -6.96 7.72 1.49
C GLY A 435 -8.01 6.91 0.72
N GLY A 436 -7.83 5.59 0.68
CA GLY A 436 -8.75 4.66 -0.01
C GLY A 436 -8.33 4.24 -1.41
N ASP A 437 -7.01 4.17 -1.66
CA ASP A 437 -6.46 3.58 -2.89
C ASP A 437 -6.54 2.04 -2.83
N TYR A 438 -7.60 1.50 -3.41
CA TYR A 438 -7.77 0.05 -3.60
C TYR A 438 -7.02 -0.47 -4.83
N ILE A 439 -6.29 0.37 -5.56
CA ILE A 439 -5.58 -0.01 -6.79
C ILE A 439 -4.09 -0.21 -6.47
N GLY A 440 -3.59 0.41 -5.40
CA GLY A 440 -2.16 0.44 -5.11
C GLY A 440 -1.50 -0.94 -5.08
N ALA A 441 -2.11 -1.94 -4.45
CA ALA A 441 -1.50 -3.27 -4.42
C ALA A 441 -1.41 -3.90 -5.82
N SER A 442 -2.39 -3.67 -6.71
CA SER A 442 -2.33 -4.15 -8.10
C SER A 442 -1.11 -3.63 -8.86
N ASN A 443 -0.69 -2.39 -8.61
CA ASN A 443 0.55 -1.84 -9.20
C ASN A 443 1.79 -2.47 -8.56
N VAL A 444 1.76 -2.68 -7.25
CA VAL A 444 2.84 -3.34 -6.50
C VAL A 444 3.03 -4.78 -6.94
N VAL A 445 1.98 -5.49 -7.37
CA VAL A 445 2.06 -6.88 -7.84
C VAL A 445 2.07 -7.05 -9.36
N ASP A 446 2.14 -5.95 -10.12
CA ASP A 446 2.12 -5.93 -11.59
C ASP A 446 0.88 -6.59 -12.24
N HIS A 447 -0.25 -6.61 -11.53
CA HIS A 447 -1.48 -7.22 -12.03
C HIS A 447 -2.13 -6.38 -13.14
N THR A 448 -2.89 -7.05 -14.02
CA THR A 448 -3.74 -6.36 -14.99
C THR A 448 -5.08 -6.04 -14.35
N THR A 449 -5.61 -4.84 -14.61
CA THR A 449 -6.86 -4.37 -13.99
C THR A 449 -7.85 -3.83 -15.01
N LEU A 450 -9.13 -4.08 -14.77
CA LEU A 450 -10.26 -3.65 -15.58
C LEU A 450 -11.25 -2.93 -14.67
N VAL A 451 -11.66 -1.74 -15.06
CA VAL A 451 -12.78 -1.02 -14.43
C VAL A 451 -14.03 -1.23 -15.25
N ILE A 452 -15.10 -1.63 -14.57
CA ILE A 452 -16.44 -1.73 -15.13
C ILE A 452 -17.42 -0.88 -14.34
N LEU A 453 -18.52 -0.54 -15.00
CA LEU A 453 -19.61 0.26 -14.46
C LEU A 453 -20.69 -0.62 -13.87
N VAL A 454 -21.17 -0.29 -12.68
CA VAL A 454 -22.16 -1.12 -11.99
C VAL A 454 -23.47 -0.40 -11.80
N THR A 455 -23.43 0.82 -11.27
CA THR A 455 -24.61 1.58 -10.86
C THR A 455 -24.26 3.06 -10.69
N HIS A 456 -25.23 3.87 -10.28
CA HIS A 456 -25.05 5.25 -9.84
C HIS A 456 -25.45 5.34 -8.38
N ALA A 457 -24.81 6.23 -7.63
CA ALA A 457 -25.18 6.53 -6.25
C ALA A 457 -26.62 7.07 -6.19
N ASP A 458 -27.36 6.65 -5.18
CA ASP A 458 -28.78 6.98 -4.96
C ASP A 458 -28.98 7.37 -3.50
N MET A 459 -29.31 8.64 -3.24
CA MET A 459 -29.45 9.14 -1.86
C MET A 459 -30.57 8.49 -1.05
N HIS A 460 -31.53 7.83 -1.70
CA HIS A 460 -32.64 7.16 -1.03
C HIS A 460 -32.28 5.73 -0.60
N ILE A 461 -31.25 5.14 -1.21
CA ILE A 461 -30.77 3.78 -0.95
C ILE A 461 -29.46 3.81 -0.17
N ASP A 462 -28.52 4.64 -0.60
CA ASP A 462 -27.15 4.75 -0.09
C ASP A 462 -27.09 5.63 1.16
N LYS A 463 -27.72 5.15 2.23
CA LYS A 463 -27.76 5.87 3.51
C LYS A 463 -26.49 5.63 4.31
N ILE A 464 -26.13 6.63 5.11
CA ILE A 464 -25.06 6.50 6.11
C ILE A 464 -25.48 5.46 7.14
N ASP A 465 -24.64 4.45 7.37
CA ASP A 465 -24.80 3.54 8.51
C ASP A 465 -24.13 4.13 9.75
N ASP A 466 -24.95 4.68 10.65
CA ASP A 466 -24.50 5.25 11.92
C ASP A 466 -23.91 4.21 12.90
N ARG A 467 -24.04 2.91 12.59
CA ARG A 467 -23.48 1.82 13.39
C ARG A 467 -22.04 1.51 13.02
N TYR A 468 -21.57 1.97 11.85
CA TYR A 468 -20.21 1.75 11.43
C TYR A 468 -19.23 2.41 12.41
N CYS A 469 -18.20 1.67 12.82
CA CYS A 469 -17.16 2.15 13.72
C CYS A 469 -15.84 2.22 12.95
N PRO A 470 -15.43 3.43 12.51
CA PRO A 470 -14.17 3.60 11.80
C PRO A 470 -12.97 3.08 12.60
N ILE A 471 -12.00 2.51 11.90
CA ILE A 471 -10.84 1.86 12.52
C ILE A 471 -9.65 2.81 12.71
N SER A 472 -9.62 3.92 11.97
CA SER A 472 -8.58 4.95 12.01
C SER A 472 -9.16 6.37 11.89
N ASP A 473 -8.31 7.38 12.05
CA ASP A 473 -8.70 8.78 11.84
C ASP A 473 -9.04 9.05 10.37
N ASP A 474 -8.23 8.53 9.44
CA ASP A 474 -8.46 8.65 7.99
C ASP A 474 -9.75 7.95 7.56
N ASP A 475 -10.02 6.76 8.09
CA ASP A 475 -11.24 6.00 7.82
C ASP A 475 -12.48 6.71 8.35
N ARG A 476 -12.37 7.34 9.53
CA ARG A 476 -13.44 8.17 10.09
C ARG A 476 -13.71 9.38 9.22
N ASP A 477 -12.66 10.05 8.78
CA ASP A 477 -12.78 11.29 8.01
C ASP A 477 -13.29 10.99 6.59
N ASN A 478 -12.87 9.86 6.00
CA ASN A 478 -13.48 9.27 4.82
C ASN A 478 -14.97 9.00 5.03
N TRP A 479 -15.36 8.24 6.06
CA TRP A 479 -16.77 7.90 6.31
C TRP A 479 -17.64 9.14 6.51
N LYS A 480 -17.14 10.13 7.26
CA LYS A 480 -17.83 11.42 7.49
C LYS A 480 -17.88 12.32 6.26
N SER A 481 -17.00 12.13 5.29
CA SER A 481 -17.00 12.93 4.06
C SER A 481 -18.15 12.57 3.11
N TYR A 482 -18.78 11.42 3.32
CA TYR A 482 -19.92 10.99 2.51
C TYR A 482 -21.17 11.82 2.80
N ASP A 483 -21.69 12.47 1.76
CA ASP A 483 -22.96 13.19 1.77
C ASP A 483 -23.88 12.60 0.68
N PRO A 484 -24.96 11.89 1.05
CA PRO A 484 -25.85 11.27 0.06
C PRO A 484 -26.39 12.25 -0.99
N ALA A 485 -26.73 13.48 -0.60
CA ALA A 485 -27.32 14.46 -1.52
C ALA A 485 -26.29 15.03 -2.51
N VAL A 486 -25.02 15.13 -2.10
CA VAL A 486 -23.92 15.56 -2.99
C VAL A 486 -23.58 14.46 -3.99
N TYR A 487 -23.54 13.21 -3.53
CA TYR A 487 -23.15 12.07 -4.36
C TYR A 487 -24.27 11.53 -5.24
N ASP A 488 -25.54 11.88 -4.99
CA ASP A 488 -26.70 11.41 -5.76
C ASP A 488 -26.52 11.59 -7.29
N GLY A 489 -26.65 10.49 -8.03
CA GLY A 489 -26.48 10.39 -9.47
C GLY A 489 -25.03 10.23 -9.96
N THR A 490 -24.03 10.16 -9.07
CA THR A 490 -22.63 9.94 -9.49
C THR A 490 -22.37 8.47 -9.86
N PRO A 491 -21.53 8.19 -10.88
CA PRO A 491 -21.27 6.82 -11.30
C PRO A 491 -20.47 6.04 -10.26
N VAL A 492 -20.72 4.73 -10.20
CA VAL A 492 -20.02 3.78 -9.33
C VAL A 492 -19.34 2.72 -10.18
N GLY A 493 -18.01 2.78 -10.22
CA GLY A 493 -17.16 1.77 -10.84
C GLY A 493 -16.57 0.79 -9.82
N ILE A 494 -16.34 -0.44 -10.25
CA ILE A 494 -15.55 -1.44 -9.51
C ILE A 494 -14.37 -1.90 -10.35
N GLN A 495 -13.37 -2.48 -9.70
CA GLN A 495 -12.21 -3.07 -10.32
C GLN A 495 -12.34 -4.60 -10.36
N ILE A 496 -11.87 -5.18 -11.46
CA ILE A 496 -11.60 -6.61 -11.62
C ILE A 496 -10.10 -6.73 -11.89
N GLU A 497 -9.41 -7.67 -11.23
CA GLU A 497 -7.99 -7.93 -11.48
C GLU A 497 -7.72 -9.38 -11.82
N CYS A 498 -6.76 -9.58 -12.72
CA CYS A 498 -6.15 -10.87 -13.01
C CYS A 498 -4.62 -10.75 -12.86
N GLN A 499 -3.93 -11.89 -12.85
CA GLN A 499 -2.48 -11.91 -12.68
C GLN A 499 -1.77 -11.25 -13.87
N ARG A 500 -0.48 -10.99 -13.69
CA ARG A 500 0.39 -10.43 -14.74
C ARG A 500 0.28 -11.24 -16.05
N PHE A 501 0.12 -10.53 -17.16
CA PHE A 501 -0.04 -11.01 -18.54
C PHE A 501 -1.32 -11.83 -18.83
N GLU A 502 -2.37 -11.64 -18.02
CA GLU A 502 -3.69 -12.25 -18.23
C GLU A 502 -4.71 -11.26 -18.82
N GLU A 503 -4.30 -10.27 -19.64
CA GLU A 503 -5.21 -9.24 -20.19
C GLU A 503 -6.39 -9.84 -20.98
N GLU A 504 -6.13 -10.83 -21.83
CA GLU A 504 -7.17 -11.50 -22.62
C GLU A 504 -8.20 -12.19 -21.73
N LYS A 505 -7.73 -12.87 -20.67
CA LYS A 505 -8.58 -13.52 -19.66
C LYS A 505 -9.38 -12.50 -18.89
N LEU A 506 -8.76 -11.39 -18.48
CA LEU A 506 -9.42 -10.32 -17.75
C LEU A 506 -10.56 -9.69 -18.57
N LEU A 507 -10.35 -9.47 -19.86
CA LEU A 507 -11.38 -8.91 -20.75
C LEU A 507 -12.54 -9.89 -20.94
N ASP A 508 -12.26 -11.17 -21.13
CA ASP A 508 -13.31 -12.20 -21.24
C ASP A 508 -14.10 -12.35 -19.93
N ILE A 509 -13.41 -12.35 -18.79
CA ILE A 509 -14.06 -12.34 -17.46
C ILE A 509 -14.87 -11.06 -17.26
N GLY A 510 -14.34 -9.90 -17.64
CA GLY A 510 -15.04 -8.62 -17.55
C GLY A 510 -16.34 -8.62 -18.33
N GLN A 511 -16.35 -9.21 -19.52
CA GLN A 511 -17.55 -9.37 -20.33
C GLN A 511 -18.59 -10.27 -19.62
N ILE A 512 -18.17 -11.38 -19.02
CA ILE A 512 -19.04 -12.26 -18.22
C ILE A 512 -19.67 -11.49 -17.04
N VAL A 513 -18.88 -10.68 -16.34
CA VAL A 513 -19.39 -9.89 -15.19
C VAL A 513 -20.42 -8.85 -15.66
N VAL A 514 -20.17 -8.16 -16.78
CA VAL A 514 -21.10 -7.18 -17.37
C VAL A 514 -22.41 -7.84 -17.82
N GLU A 515 -22.34 -9.01 -18.45
CA GLU A 515 -23.50 -9.80 -18.86
C GLU A 515 -24.33 -10.24 -17.66
N ALA A 516 -23.69 -10.80 -16.63
CA ALA A 516 -24.37 -11.22 -15.40
C ALA A 516 -25.08 -10.04 -14.71
N LEU A 517 -24.45 -8.87 -14.65
CA LEU A 517 -25.07 -7.64 -14.12
C LEU A 517 -26.27 -7.20 -14.94
N THR A 518 -26.18 -7.28 -16.26
CA THR A 518 -27.25 -6.91 -17.18
C THR A 518 -28.46 -7.83 -17.01
N ASP A 519 -28.22 -9.14 -16.92
CA ASP A 519 -29.25 -10.14 -16.68
C ASP A 519 -29.96 -9.92 -15.34
N LEU A 520 -29.20 -9.61 -14.28
CA LEU A 520 -29.76 -9.29 -12.97
C LEU A 520 -30.67 -8.04 -13.05
N LYS A 521 -30.20 -6.96 -13.69
CA LYS A 521 -31.00 -5.72 -13.87
C LYS A 521 -32.29 -5.97 -14.65
N ASN A 522 -32.23 -6.77 -15.72
CA ASN A 522 -33.39 -7.10 -16.54
C ASN A 522 -34.44 -7.93 -15.77
N LYS A 523 -34.00 -8.88 -14.93
CA LYS A 523 -34.90 -9.64 -14.05
C LYS A 523 -35.61 -8.73 -13.06
N THR A 524 -34.87 -7.89 -12.34
CA THR A 524 -35.44 -6.95 -11.36
C THR A 524 -36.46 -5.98 -11.98
N ASN A 525 -36.22 -5.52 -13.21
CA ASN A 525 -37.13 -4.62 -13.92
C ASN A 525 -38.42 -5.32 -14.42
N SER A 526 -38.37 -6.62 -14.74
CA SER A 526 -39.52 -7.35 -15.29
C SER A 526 -40.47 -7.87 -14.20
N GLU A 527 -40.00 -8.09 -12.97
CA GLU A 527 -40.78 -8.66 -11.87
C GLU A 527 -41.47 -7.62 -10.96
N GLY A 528 -41.29 -6.31 -11.20
CA GLY A 528 -42.11 -5.25 -10.60
C GLY A 528 -42.00 -5.07 -9.08
N GLY A 529 -40.96 -5.59 -8.44
CA GLY A 529 -40.73 -5.49 -7.01
C GLY A 529 -39.29 -5.82 -6.66
N ALA A 530 -38.77 -5.22 -5.58
CA ALA A 530 -37.47 -5.55 -5.04
C ALA A 530 -37.36 -7.06 -4.85
N ILE A 531 -36.32 -7.68 -5.43
CA ILE A 531 -35.84 -8.97 -4.96
C ILE A 531 -35.21 -8.68 -3.59
N ASP A 532 -36.06 -8.59 -2.58
CA ASP A 532 -35.74 -8.41 -1.16
C ASP A 532 -35.41 -9.77 -0.52
N GLU A 533 -34.84 -10.67 -1.32
CA GLU A 533 -34.18 -11.86 -0.83
C GLU A 533 -32.70 -11.54 -0.81
N ASP A 534 -32.15 -11.50 0.40
CA ASP A 534 -30.72 -11.62 0.61
C ASP A 534 -30.21 -12.75 -0.33
N PRO A 535 -29.32 -12.46 -1.30
CA PRO A 535 -28.78 -13.48 -2.21
C PRO A 535 -28.05 -14.61 -1.48
N TYR A 536 -27.74 -14.39 -0.21
CA TYR A 536 -27.21 -15.38 0.70
C TYR A 536 -28.29 -16.24 1.37
N SER A 537 -29.59 -16.12 1.06
CA SER A 537 -30.68 -16.86 1.74
C SER A 537 -30.92 -18.30 1.22
N ALA A 538 -30.53 -18.60 -0.03
CA ALA A 538 -30.56 -19.96 -0.58
C ALA A 538 -29.34 -20.79 -0.14
N TYR A 539 -28.38 -20.13 0.51
CA TYR A 539 -27.32 -20.75 1.29
C TYR A 539 -27.68 -20.49 2.76
N ASP A 540 -27.46 -21.41 3.69
CA ASP A 540 -27.64 -21.11 5.11
C ASP A 540 -26.45 -20.26 5.59
N TYR A 541 -26.31 -19.05 5.04
CA TYR A 541 -25.40 -18.03 5.55
C TYR A 541 -26.16 -17.32 6.66
N ASN A 542 -26.02 -17.85 7.87
CA ASN A 542 -26.20 -17.05 9.06
C ASN A 542 -25.44 -15.73 8.83
N TYR A 543 -26.15 -14.61 8.86
CA TYR A 543 -25.54 -13.27 8.89
C TYR A 543 -24.64 -13.11 10.15
N GLU A 544 -24.69 -14.09 11.07
CA GLU A 544 -23.80 -14.31 12.22
C GLU A 544 -22.73 -15.41 12.04
N ALA A 545 -22.59 -16.03 10.85
CA ALA A 545 -21.66 -17.12 10.53
C ALA A 545 -20.81 -16.87 9.27
N GLN A 546 -20.41 -15.62 9.00
CA GLN A 546 -19.31 -15.29 8.07
C GLN A 546 -17.93 -15.76 8.57
N LEU A 547 -17.90 -16.46 9.69
CA LEU A 547 -16.74 -17.13 10.21
C LEU A 547 -17.09 -18.60 10.22
N LEU A 548 -16.14 -19.46 9.84
CA LEU A 548 -16.08 -20.90 10.12
C LEU A 548 -16.57 -21.81 8.96
N PHE A 549 -15.64 -22.45 8.20
CA PHE A 549 -15.73 -23.81 7.60
C PHE A 549 -14.51 -24.14 6.65
N SER A 550 -13.41 -24.65 7.24
CA SER A 550 -12.71 -25.97 7.03
C SER A 550 -12.35 -26.59 5.61
N PRO A 551 -11.74 -27.82 5.46
CA PRO A 551 -10.29 -28.15 5.31
C PRO A 551 -9.87 -29.19 4.17
N ARG A 552 -8.55 -29.54 4.10
CA ARG A 552 -7.87 -30.82 3.65
C ARG A 552 -7.27 -30.97 2.23
N TYR A 553 -5.94 -31.21 2.13
CA TYR A 553 -5.31 -32.55 1.96
C TYR A 553 -3.76 -32.50 2.05
N ARG A 554 -3.14 -33.57 2.59
CA ARG A 554 -1.68 -33.79 2.75
C ARG A 554 -1.30 -35.19 2.26
N ALA A 555 -0.02 -35.38 1.91
CA ALA A 555 0.73 -36.64 2.01
C ALA A 555 2.19 -36.27 2.42
N SER A 556 2.65 -36.43 3.68
CA SER A 556 3.31 -37.59 4.35
C SER A 556 4.70 -37.95 3.77
N LEU A 557 5.85 -38.06 4.47
CA LEU A 557 6.34 -38.38 5.86
C LEU A 557 7.92 -38.28 5.85
N PRO A 558 8.74 -38.54 6.93
CA PRO A 558 8.55 -38.54 8.40
C PRO A 558 9.75 -38.04 9.31
N SER A 559 9.38 -37.62 10.55
CA SER A 559 9.96 -37.96 11.89
C SER A 559 11.31 -37.36 12.36
N SER A 560 11.56 -37.00 13.63
CA SER A 560 11.01 -37.49 14.93
C SER A 560 11.39 -36.60 16.14
N ASP A 561 10.43 -36.49 17.09
CA ASP A 561 10.51 -36.57 18.57
C ASP A 561 11.46 -35.63 19.36
N ILE A 562 11.02 -34.52 19.98
CA ILE A 562 10.08 -34.31 21.11
C ILE A 562 10.61 -34.64 22.52
N GLN A 563 11.18 -33.59 23.13
CA GLN A 563 10.90 -32.99 24.45
C GLN A 563 10.93 -33.79 25.75
N LEU A 564 11.50 -33.16 26.78
CA LEU A 564 11.00 -33.24 28.17
C LEU A 564 10.91 -31.82 28.78
N PRO A 565 9.91 -31.55 29.65
CA PRO A 565 9.72 -30.28 30.32
C PRO A 565 10.46 -30.17 31.68
N GLN A 566 10.70 -28.91 32.07
CA GLN A 566 10.59 -28.29 33.41
C GLN A 566 11.69 -28.54 34.48
N ALA A 567 12.14 -27.53 35.27
CA ALA A 567 11.67 -26.15 35.46
C ALA A 567 12.68 -25.20 36.19
N SER A 568 12.43 -23.88 36.01
CA SER A 568 12.47 -22.70 36.92
C SER A 568 13.76 -22.21 37.61
N GLU A 569 14.08 -20.92 37.76
CA GLU A 569 13.41 -19.66 37.35
C GLU A 569 14.35 -18.41 37.51
N PRO A 570 13.99 -17.25 36.93
CA PRO A 570 14.72 -15.97 36.89
C PRO A 570 14.44 -15.00 38.06
N GLU A 571 15.39 -14.09 38.33
CA GLU A 571 15.25 -12.98 39.29
C GLU A 571 14.50 -11.75 38.70
N ALA A 572 13.64 -11.15 39.52
CA ALA A 572 12.69 -10.10 39.12
C ALA A 572 13.21 -8.66 39.34
N PRO A 573 12.59 -7.65 38.68
CA PRO A 573 13.09 -6.28 38.70
C PRO A 573 12.85 -5.46 39.99
N ILE A 574 12.30 -6.06 41.06
CA ILE A 574 12.30 -5.52 42.43
C ILE A 574 12.43 -6.70 43.43
N GLU A 575 13.32 -6.57 44.42
CA GLU A 575 13.61 -7.57 45.44
C GLU A 575 12.33 -7.98 46.21
N GLY A 576 11.96 -9.27 46.13
CA GLY A 576 10.77 -9.86 46.76
C GLY A 576 9.57 -10.15 45.84
N TYR A 577 9.62 -9.80 44.55
CA TYR A 577 8.62 -10.19 43.55
C TYR A 577 9.22 -11.13 42.50
N GLY A 578 8.40 -11.81 41.70
CA GLY A 578 8.80 -12.73 40.62
C GLY A 578 8.21 -12.28 39.27
N VAL A 579 8.98 -12.37 38.18
CA VAL A 579 8.46 -12.26 36.80
C VAL A 579 8.14 -13.68 36.34
N VAL A 580 6.87 -13.99 36.12
CA VAL A 580 6.48 -15.32 35.62
C VAL A 580 6.40 -15.26 34.10
N VAL A 581 7.26 -16.06 33.47
CA VAL A 581 7.21 -16.36 32.05
C VAL A 581 6.10 -17.39 31.83
N PRO A 582 5.09 -17.15 30.98
CA PRO A 582 3.99 -18.08 30.79
C PRO A 582 4.49 -19.41 30.21
N GLU A 583 3.92 -20.49 30.71
CA GLU A 583 4.18 -21.85 30.26
C GLU A 583 3.13 -22.28 29.23
N TRP A 584 3.62 -22.76 28.10
CA TRP A 584 2.83 -23.12 26.93
C TRP A 584 2.89 -24.62 26.74
N GLU A 585 1.82 -25.33 27.12
CA GLU A 585 1.70 -26.76 26.81
C GLU A 585 1.37 -26.92 25.32
N VAL A 586 2.38 -27.18 24.51
CA VAL A 586 2.32 -27.34 23.06
C VAL A 586 2.92 -28.68 22.67
N LYS A 587 2.39 -29.31 21.63
CA LYS A 587 3.05 -30.47 21.02
C LYS A 587 3.98 -29.94 19.94
N ILE A 588 5.23 -30.42 19.85
CA ILE A 588 6.18 -30.01 18.79
C ILE A 588 5.94 -30.71 17.46
N THR A 589 5.40 -31.93 17.49
CA THR A 589 4.91 -32.67 16.32
C THR A 589 3.55 -33.32 16.67
N PRO A 590 2.66 -33.56 15.70
CA PRO A 590 1.27 -33.96 15.94
C PRO A 590 1.10 -35.26 16.71
N SER A 591 2.03 -36.19 16.51
CA SER A 591 2.01 -37.54 17.07
C SER A 591 2.80 -37.67 18.36
N GLY A 592 3.65 -36.72 18.71
CA GLY A 592 4.48 -36.89 19.90
C GLY A 592 3.96 -36.19 21.15
N PRO A 593 4.75 -36.29 22.23
CA PRO A 593 4.40 -35.76 23.54
C PRO A 593 3.98 -34.29 23.51
N LYS A 594 3.06 -33.94 24.41
CA LYS A 594 2.85 -32.55 24.79
C LYS A 594 4.01 -32.11 25.66
N THR A 595 4.39 -30.86 25.54
CA THR A 595 5.46 -30.32 26.36
C THR A 595 5.26 -28.86 26.60
N VAL A 596 5.83 -28.44 27.72
CA VAL A 596 5.81 -27.08 28.19
C VAL A 596 7.01 -26.33 27.63
N LEU A 597 6.75 -25.30 26.82
CA LEU A 597 7.74 -24.28 26.46
C LEU A 597 7.49 -23.03 27.30
N SER A 598 8.54 -22.35 27.74
CA SER A 598 8.44 -21.19 28.63
C SER A 598 9.03 -19.98 27.93
N GLY A 599 8.21 -18.99 27.62
CA GLY A 599 8.64 -17.77 26.93
C GLY A 599 7.48 -16.82 26.69
N THR A 600 7.76 -15.65 26.15
CA THR A 600 6.76 -14.86 25.42
C THR A 600 6.21 -15.67 24.24
N VAL A 601 5.07 -15.25 23.68
CA VAL A 601 4.44 -15.96 22.55
C VAL A 601 5.43 -16.09 21.38
N GLU A 602 6.19 -15.03 21.14
CA GLU A 602 7.17 -14.92 20.07
C GLU A 602 8.38 -15.83 20.33
N GLU A 603 8.86 -15.91 21.56
CA GLU A 603 9.96 -16.80 21.94
C GLU A 603 9.55 -18.27 21.83
N VAL A 604 8.36 -18.64 22.30
CA VAL A 604 7.83 -19.99 22.14
C VAL A 604 7.57 -20.31 20.67
N HIS A 605 7.13 -19.35 19.87
CA HIS A 605 6.95 -19.52 18.43
C HIS A 605 8.28 -19.72 17.70
N GLU A 606 9.29 -18.91 17.99
CA GLU A 606 10.63 -19.07 17.40
C GLU A 606 11.27 -20.38 17.84
N GLU A 607 11.14 -20.77 19.11
CA GLU A 607 11.63 -22.04 19.62
C GLU A 607 10.89 -23.24 19.00
N LEU A 608 9.57 -23.12 18.79
CA LEU A 608 8.78 -24.11 18.05
C LEU A 608 9.25 -24.28 16.60
N LEU A 609 9.57 -23.19 15.92
CA LEU A 609 10.09 -23.21 14.55
C LEU A 609 11.55 -23.67 14.46
N GLN A 610 12.35 -23.47 15.52
CA GLN A 610 13.70 -24.02 15.57
C GLN A 610 13.69 -25.53 15.84
N LEU A 611 12.82 -25.99 16.75
CA LEU A 611 12.69 -27.40 17.10
C LEU A 611 11.93 -28.19 16.03
N ASN A 612 11.05 -27.52 15.29
CA ASN A 612 10.38 -28.07 14.12
C ASN A 612 10.18 -26.96 13.07
N PRO A 613 11.10 -26.80 12.11
CA PRO A 613 10.97 -25.83 11.03
C PRO A 613 9.67 -25.98 10.22
N ASP A 614 9.09 -27.18 10.25
CA ASP A 614 7.85 -27.55 9.55
C ASP A 614 6.64 -27.60 10.50
N TYR A 615 6.74 -27.04 11.72
CA TYR A 615 5.73 -27.07 12.79
C TYR A 615 4.30 -26.77 12.30
N TYR A 616 4.17 -25.70 11.53
CA TYR A 616 2.89 -25.27 10.97
C TYR A 616 2.33 -26.26 9.98
N GLU A 617 3.18 -26.79 9.11
CA GLU A 617 2.74 -27.82 8.18
C GLU A 617 2.26 -29.02 8.97
N GLU A 618 3.04 -29.50 9.96
CA GLU A 618 2.82 -30.69 10.75
C GLU A 618 1.47 -30.73 11.50
N PHE A 619 1.07 -29.69 12.23
CA PHE A 619 -0.18 -29.68 13.02
C PHE A 619 -1.46 -29.48 12.22
N ILE A 620 -1.36 -28.99 10.98
CA ILE A 620 -2.54 -28.68 10.16
C ILE A 620 -3.22 -29.95 9.63
N THR A 621 -2.52 -31.07 9.50
CA THR A 621 -3.05 -32.22 8.71
C THR A 621 -3.44 -33.45 9.52
N ASN A 622 -3.05 -33.51 10.80
CA ASN A 622 -3.40 -34.62 11.70
C ASN A 622 -4.73 -34.41 12.44
N SER A 623 -5.46 -33.34 12.11
CA SER A 623 -6.75 -33.01 12.72
C SER A 623 -7.88 -33.77 12.00
N THR A 624 -8.66 -34.59 12.72
CA THR A 624 -9.84 -35.22 12.12
C THR A 624 -10.96 -34.19 11.87
N ALA A 625 -11.79 -34.40 10.86
CA ALA A 625 -12.90 -33.49 10.50
C ALA A 625 -13.93 -33.31 11.63
N SER A 626 -13.98 -34.25 12.58
CA SER A 626 -14.79 -34.16 13.79
C SER A 626 -14.27 -33.09 14.76
N GLU A 627 -12.95 -33.02 14.99
CA GLU A 627 -12.32 -32.02 15.89
C GLU A 627 -12.19 -30.63 15.25
N LEU A 628 -12.30 -30.54 13.91
CA LEU A 628 -12.32 -29.28 13.18
C LEU A 628 -13.66 -28.54 13.33
N SER A 629 -14.78 -29.24 13.55
CA SER A 629 -16.09 -28.60 13.83
C SER A 629 -16.19 -27.93 15.21
N GLU A 630 -15.45 -28.42 16.22
CA GLU A 630 -15.35 -27.75 17.54
C GLU A 630 -14.31 -26.62 17.55
N ARG A 631 -13.29 -26.67 16.67
CA ARG A 631 -12.33 -25.56 16.51
C ARG A 631 -12.91 -24.40 15.71
N ASP A 632 -13.84 -24.68 14.81
CA ASP A 632 -14.54 -23.69 14.00
C ASP A 632 -15.92 -23.35 14.60
N SER A 633 -16.10 -23.37 15.92
CA SER A 633 -17.31 -22.81 16.59
C SER A 633 -16.96 -21.80 17.68
N GLY A 634 -15.79 -21.16 17.58
CA GLY A 634 -15.36 -20.07 18.49
C GLY A 634 -16.23 -18.81 18.51
N PHE A 635 -17.39 -18.83 17.83
CA PHE A 635 -18.53 -17.94 18.02
C PHE A 635 -19.64 -18.62 18.84
N ASP A 636 -19.29 -19.47 19.80
CA ASP A 636 -20.16 -19.63 20.96
C ASP A 636 -20.46 -18.22 21.48
N LEU A 637 -21.75 -17.95 21.71
CA LEU A 637 -22.27 -16.76 22.39
C LEU A 637 -21.72 -16.70 23.84
N VAL A 638 -20.40 -16.62 23.98
CA VAL A 638 -19.72 -16.33 25.22
C VAL A 638 -20.06 -14.88 25.50
N ARG A 639 -20.90 -14.66 26.51
CA ARG A 639 -21.16 -13.32 27.07
C ARG A 639 -19.83 -12.55 27.11
N ARG A 640 -19.77 -11.42 26.41
CA ARG A 640 -18.62 -10.49 26.47
C ARG A 640 -18.30 -10.20 27.93
N THR A 641 -17.01 -10.03 28.21
CA THR A 641 -16.60 -9.78 29.59
C THR A 641 -16.95 -8.34 29.93
N ASP A 642 -17.87 -8.15 30.88
CA ASP A 642 -18.50 -6.86 31.10
C ASP A 642 -17.64 -5.93 31.97
N PHE A 643 -17.08 -4.91 31.32
CA PHE A 643 -16.34 -3.82 31.97
C PHE A 643 -17.17 -2.55 32.14
N SER A 644 -18.48 -2.55 31.87
CA SER A 644 -19.32 -1.34 31.88
C SER A 644 -19.26 -0.55 33.20
N ASP A 645 -19.21 -1.26 34.33
CA ASP A 645 -19.09 -0.69 35.69
C ASP A 645 -17.65 -0.78 36.27
N ALA A 646 -16.64 -1.05 35.43
CA ALA A 646 -15.26 -1.21 35.88
C ALA A 646 -14.67 0.12 36.37
N GLU A 647 -13.97 0.08 37.51
CA GLU A 647 -13.08 1.17 37.90
C GLU A 647 -11.90 1.24 36.92
N TYR A 648 -11.49 2.44 36.49
CA TYR A 648 -10.41 2.61 35.52
C TYR A 648 -9.57 3.85 35.79
N HIS A 649 -8.32 3.81 35.33
CA HIS A 649 -7.37 4.91 35.40
C HIS A 649 -6.73 5.17 34.04
N CYS A 650 -6.75 6.43 33.62
CA CYS A 650 -6.20 6.88 32.34
C CYS A 650 -4.88 7.60 32.55
N GLY A 651 -3.84 7.18 31.83
CA GLY A 651 -2.48 7.67 32.05
C GLY A 651 -1.91 7.33 33.43
N GLY A 652 -0.78 7.95 33.78
CA GLY A 652 -0.07 7.73 35.05
C GLY A 652 1.39 7.31 34.84
N ARG A 653 1.86 6.33 35.62
CA ARG A 653 3.24 5.77 35.58
C ARG A 653 3.59 4.96 34.31
N TRP A 654 2.67 4.89 33.35
CA TRP A 654 2.76 4.05 32.16
C TRP A 654 3.05 4.89 30.92
N LYS A 655 4.13 4.55 30.20
CA LYS A 655 4.50 5.19 28.94
C LYS A 655 3.37 4.98 27.91
N LYS A 656 2.91 6.07 27.27
CA LYS A 656 1.75 6.04 26.36
C LYS A 656 2.13 5.37 25.03
N CYS A 657 1.36 4.38 24.60
CA CYS A 657 1.52 3.72 23.30
C CYS A 657 0.65 4.39 22.23
N LYS A 658 1.03 4.19 20.96
CA LYS A 658 0.26 4.68 19.81
C LYS A 658 -1.10 3.96 19.78
N THR A 659 -2.18 4.70 19.51
CA THR A 659 -3.54 4.17 19.53
C THR A 659 -3.74 2.99 18.59
N TRP A 660 -3.25 3.07 17.35
CA TRP A 660 -3.34 1.98 16.37
C TRP A 660 -2.71 0.66 16.86
N ALA A 661 -1.62 0.73 17.64
CA ALA A 661 -0.96 -0.49 18.16
C ALA A 661 -1.79 -1.18 19.26
N VAL A 662 -2.63 -0.42 19.97
CA VAL A 662 -3.60 -0.98 20.92
C VAL A 662 -4.71 -1.72 20.18
N ASP A 663 -5.06 -1.23 18.99
CA ASP A 663 -6.16 -1.74 18.17
C ASP A 663 -5.80 -3.06 17.50
N ASP A 664 -4.59 -3.13 16.97
CA ASP A 664 -3.99 -4.37 16.48
C ASP A 664 -3.91 -5.44 17.58
N GLY A 665 -3.49 -5.07 18.80
CA GLY A 665 -3.43 -5.99 19.93
C GLY A 665 -4.80 -6.53 20.36
N ILE A 666 -5.84 -5.69 20.36
CA ILE A 666 -7.23 -6.11 20.61
C ILE A 666 -7.70 -7.09 19.53
N TYR A 667 -7.42 -6.77 18.27
CA TYR A 667 -7.80 -7.58 17.11
C TYR A 667 -7.12 -8.96 17.13
N TYR A 668 -5.85 -9.01 17.53
CA TYR A 668 -5.09 -10.24 17.68
C TYR A 668 -5.63 -11.12 18.83
N LEU A 669 -5.76 -10.57 20.04
CA LEU A 669 -6.18 -11.33 21.24
C LEU A 669 -7.57 -11.97 21.12
N ARG A 670 -8.46 -11.41 20.29
CA ARG A 670 -9.77 -12.00 20.00
C ARG A 670 -9.71 -13.30 19.19
N ARG A 671 -8.58 -13.57 18.53
CA ARG A 671 -8.37 -14.77 17.70
C ARG A 671 -7.47 -15.82 18.36
N VAL A 672 -6.83 -15.47 19.46
CA VAL A 672 -5.98 -16.40 20.22
C VAL A 672 -6.86 -17.38 21.00
N LYS A 673 -6.76 -18.67 20.66
CA LYS A 673 -7.45 -19.75 21.37
C LYS A 673 -6.70 -20.09 22.65
N GLY A 674 -7.45 -20.32 23.73
CA GLY A 674 -6.90 -20.69 25.03
C GLY A 674 -7.53 -19.88 26.15
N LYS A 675 -7.39 -20.40 27.37
CA LYS A 675 -7.85 -19.75 28.58
C LYS A 675 -6.63 -19.29 29.34
N PRO A 676 -6.32 -17.99 29.37
CA PRO A 676 -5.20 -17.51 30.15
C PRO A 676 -5.52 -17.78 31.62
N LYS A 677 -4.63 -18.53 32.28
CA LYS A 677 -4.72 -18.83 33.71
C LYS A 677 -3.64 -18.04 34.42
N ASN A 678 -4.03 -17.47 35.55
CA ASN A 678 -3.08 -16.95 36.50
C ASN A 678 -3.12 -17.82 37.76
N GLY A 679 -1.97 -18.23 38.30
CA GLY A 679 -1.86 -19.15 39.44
C GLY A 679 -2.38 -18.55 40.76
N PRO A 680 -2.71 -19.37 41.78
CA PRO A 680 -3.24 -18.90 43.06
C PRO A 680 -2.11 -18.43 44.00
N GLU A 681 -1.58 -17.24 43.82
CA GLU A 681 -0.61 -16.68 44.77
C GLU A 681 -0.76 -15.16 44.93
N PRO A 682 -0.37 -14.59 46.08
CA PRO A 682 -0.60 -13.17 46.42
C PRO A 682 -0.03 -12.17 45.40
N GLY A 683 0.90 -12.59 44.52
CA GLY A 683 1.53 -11.79 43.48
C GLY A 683 0.82 -11.78 42.11
N ASN A 684 -0.26 -12.55 41.91
CA ASN A 684 -0.81 -12.81 40.58
C ASN A 684 -2.18 -12.15 40.36
N CYS A 685 -2.24 -10.80 40.28
CA CYS A 685 -3.38 -9.97 39.83
C CYS A 685 -4.80 -10.61 39.94
N GLY A 686 -5.10 -11.19 41.11
CA GLY A 686 -6.29 -11.95 41.37
C GLY A 686 -6.54 -11.86 42.87
N ARG A 687 -7.62 -11.18 43.29
CA ARG A 687 -7.89 -10.98 44.73
C ARG A 687 -8.36 -12.26 45.47
N ASN A 688 -8.09 -13.47 44.96
CA ASN A 688 -8.49 -14.73 45.57
C ASN A 688 -7.33 -15.73 45.61
N ALA A 689 -7.31 -16.57 46.65
CA ALA A 689 -6.39 -17.70 46.84
C ALA A 689 -6.61 -18.89 45.86
N LYS A 690 -7.23 -18.65 44.71
CA LYS A 690 -7.52 -19.66 43.67
C LYS A 690 -7.14 -19.10 42.30
N SER A 691 -6.57 -19.94 41.45
CA SER A 691 -6.11 -19.57 40.12
C SER A 691 -7.26 -18.94 39.35
N LYS A 692 -7.02 -17.79 38.72
CA LYS A 692 -8.02 -17.13 37.90
C LYS A 692 -7.77 -17.50 36.45
N GLU A 693 -8.60 -18.41 35.98
CA GLU A 693 -8.75 -18.73 34.57
C GLU A 693 -9.76 -17.76 33.97
N LEU A 694 -9.35 -17.03 32.93
CA LEU A 694 -10.29 -16.27 32.12
C LEU A 694 -10.97 -17.19 31.10
N ASN A 695 -12.14 -16.78 30.65
CA ASN A 695 -12.90 -17.58 29.70
C ASN A 695 -12.22 -17.64 28.33
N SER A 696 -11.46 -16.58 27.97
CA SER A 696 -10.62 -16.52 26.77
C SER A 696 -9.64 -15.34 26.84
N PHE A 697 -8.68 -15.30 25.92
CA PHE A 697 -7.89 -14.08 25.66
C PHE A 697 -8.77 -12.90 25.19
N GLY A 698 -9.97 -13.19 24.65
CA GLY A 698 -11.00 -12.19 24.37
C GLY A 698 -11.43 -11.38 25.60
N SER A 699 -11.38 -11.96 26.80
CA SER A 699 -11.63 -11.20 28.05
C SER A 699 -10.63 -10.06 28.26
N ILE A 700 -9.35 -10.28 27.91
CA ILE A 700 -8.30 -9.25 28.01
C ILE A 700 -8.50 -8.18 26.92
N ALA A 701 -8.87 -8.61 25.71
CA ALA A 701 -9.20 -7.72 24.61
C ALA A 701 -10.39 -6.79 24.95
N ASP A 702 -11.41 -7.30 25.65
CA ASP A 702 -12.56 -6.51 26.10
C ASP A 702 -12.16 -5.42 27.11
N GLY A 703 -11.24 -5.73 28.04
CA GLY A 703 -10.70 -4.74 28.98
C GLY A 703 -9.79 -3.70 28.31
N ALA A 704 -8.98 -4.10 27.31
CA ALA A 704 -8.15 -3.18 26.54
C ALA A 704 -9.00 -2.24 25.66
N ALA A 705 -10.07 -2.76 25.04
CA ALA A 705 -11.04 -1.96 24.30
C ALA A 705 -11.79 -0.96 25.20
N PHE A 706 -12.10 -1.35 26.44
CA PHE A 706 -12.68 -0.45 27.42
C PHE A 706 -11.72 0.69 27.81
N ILE A 707 -10.44 0.40 28.03
CA ILE A 707 -9.40 1.41 28.30
C ILE A 707 -9.23 2.36 27.10
N ARG A 708 -9.17 1.81 25.88
CA ARG A 708 -9.12 2.63 24.64
C ARG A 708 -10.27 3.63 24.61
N LYS A 709 -11.49 3.17 24.89
CA LYS A 709 -12.71 4.00 24.88
C LYS A 709 -12.72 5.06 25.98
N LYS A 710 -12.24 4.74 27.19
CA LYS A 710 -12.33 5.62 28.36
C LYS A 710 -11.14 6.56 28.55
N CYS A 711 -9.97 6.18 28.04
CA CYS A 711 -8.70 6.87 28.29
C CYS A 711 -8.13 7.62 27.09
N TYR A 712 -8.88 7.66 26.00
CA TYR A 712 -8.61 8.53 24.88
C TYR A 712 -9.09 9.97 25.17
N ILE A 713 -8.21 10.96 24.99
CA ILE A 713 -8.55 12.39 25.11
C ILE A 713 -8.50 12.98 23.69
N PRO A 714 -9.62 13.47 23.13
CA PRO A 714 -9.57 14.25 21.89
C PRO A 714 -8.99 15.64 22.18
N ASP A 715 -8.07 16.11 21.34
CA ASP A 715 -7.58 17.48 21.41
C ASP A 715 -8.75 18.47 21.27
N ARG A 716 -8.93 19.36 22.25
CA ARG A 716 -9.84 20.51 22.12
C ARG A 716 -9.14 21.57 21.27
N GLY A 717 -9.12 21.37 19.95
CA GLY A 717 -8.62 22.33 18.96
C GLY A 717 -8.39 21.67 17.61
N PRO A 718 -8.40 22.43 16.49
CA PRO A 718 -8.09 21.86 15.18
C PRO A 718 -6.64 21.33 15.18
N PRO A 719 -6.37 20.23 14.43
CA PRO A 719 -5.11 19.49 14.53
C PRO A 719 -3.92 20.29 13.99
N PHE A 720 -2.79 20.21 14.70
CA PHE A 720 -1.47 20.60 14.18
C PHE A 720 -0.77 19.35 13.61
N PRO A 721 -0.13 19.42 12.43
CA PRO A 721 0.61 18.29 11.86
C PRO A 721 1.77 17.86 12.77
N GLY A 722 1.83 16.57 13.12
CA GLY A 722 2.98 15.96 13.81
C GLY A 722 2.77 15.51 15.26
N GLN A 723 1.58 15.62 15.84
CA GLN A 723 1.28 14.98 17.13
C GLN A 723 0.66 13.59 16.94
N VAL A 724 1.26 12.57 17.57
CA VAL A 724 0.80 11.18 17.51
C VAL A 724 -0.22 10.91 18.61
N ASN A 725 -1.42 10.46 18.25
CA ASN A 725 -2.45 10.01 19.20
C ASN A 725 -1.91 8.86 20.06
N ARG A 726 -1.77 9.07 21.38
CA ARG A 726 -1.19 8.10 22.32
C ARG A 726 -2.01 7.95 23.59
N LEU A 727 -2.22 6.71 24.05
CA LEU A 727 -2.93 6.39 25.29
C LEU A 727 -2.18 5.38 26.16
N SER A 728 -2.49 5.37 27.45
CA SER A 728 -2.17 4.29 28.39
C SER A 728 -3.23 4.27 29.47
N GLY A 729 -3.44 3.12 30.13
CA GLY A 729 -4.44 3.03 31.19
C GLY A 729 -4.60 1.62 31.74
N GLN A 730 -5.43 1.50 32.77
CA GLN A 730 -5.74 0.25 33.45
C GLN A 730 -7.24 0.21 33.78
N ALA A 731 -7.88 -0.96 33.64
CA ALA A 731 -9.28 -1.18 34.00
C ALA A 731 -9.43 -2.41 34.89
N PHE A 732 -10.18 -2.29 35.97
CA PHE A 732 -10.41 -3.31 36.99
C PHE A 732 -11.77 -3.98 36.81
N HIS A 733 -11.77 -5.27 36.49
CA HIS A 733 -13.00 -6.05 36.35
C HIS A 733 -13.61 -6.36 37.74
N HIS A 734 -14.95 -6.37 37.83
CA HIS A 734 -15.69 -6.62 39.07
C HIS A 734 -15.39 -8.00 39.69
N THR A 735 -14.97 -8.98 38.88
CA THR A 735 -14.47 -10.29 39.35
C THR A 735 -13.00 -10.27 39.79
N ARG A 736 -12.46 -9.11 40.12
CA ARG A 736 -11.20 -8.89 40.85
C ARG A 736 -9.91 -9.27 40.09
N TRP A 737 -9.79 -8.85 38.83
CA TRP A 737 -8.59 -8.87 37.98
C TRP A 737 -8.56 -7.59 37.10
N SER A 738 -7.47 -7.26 36.41
CA SER A 738 -7.37 -6.02 35.61
C SER A 738 -6.60 -6.17 34.30
N VAL A 739 -6.88 -5.27 33.35
CA VAL A 739 -6.13 -5.11 32.08
C VAL A 739 -5.34 -3.80 32.11
N ILE A 740 -4.13 -3.78 31.56
CA ILE A 740 -3.25 -2.59 31.47
C ILE A 740 -2.84 -2.37 30.02
N VAL A 741 -2.77 -1.13 29.53
CA VAL A 741 -2.28 -0.77 28.18
C VAL A 741 -1.10 0.20 28.29
N ARG A 742 0.09 -0.14 27.73
CA ARG A 742 1.33 0.68 27.80
C ARG A 742 2.37 0.40 26.68
N GLU A 743 3.28 1.34 26.42
CA GLU A 743 4.41 1.19 25.47
C GLU A 743 5.58 0.37 26.07
N ASN A 744 6.10 -0.62 25.33
CA ASN A 744 7.26 -1.44 25.72
C ASN A 744 8.56 -0.95 25.02
N LYS A 745 9.73 -1.08 25.67
CA LYS A 745 11.00 -0.44 25.25
C LYS A 745 11.82 -1.21 24.20
N SER A 746 11.36 -2.37 23.71
CA SER A 746 12.20 -3.28 22.90
C SER A 746 11.83 -3.46 21.43
N TYR A 747 10.81 -2.79 20.88
CA TYR A 747 10.49 -2.92 19.46
C TYR A 747 10.06 -1.60 18.83
N LEU A 748 10.70 -1.24 17.71
CA LEU A 748 10.38 -0.07 16.90
C LEU A 748 9.18 -0.30 15.96
N LEU A 749 8.53 -1.47 15.96
CA LEU A 749 7.31 -1.79 15.21
C LEU A 749 6.48 -2.80 16.04
N THR A 750 5.19 -2.50 16.26
CA THR A 750 4.15 -3.28 16.99
C THR A 750 4.14 -3.22 18.55
N GLY A 751 2.97 -2.96 19.16
CA GLY A 751 2.68 -3.04 20.62
C GLY A 751 1.78 -4.25 20.92
N VAL A 752 1.50 -4.76 22.13
CA VAL A 752 1.50 -4.35 23.57
C VAL A 752 1.51 -5.69 24.39
N LEU A 753 2.17 -5.89 25.56
CA LEU A 753 1.59 -5.94 26.94
C LEU A 753 2.57 -6.51 28.00
N GLY A 754 2.47 -6.02 29.26
CA GLY A 754 3.07 -6.61 30.47
C GLY A 754 2.52 -5.93 31.74
N VAL A 755 2.16 -6.71 32.77
CA VAL A 755 1.30 -6.37 33.94
C VAL A 755 2.14 -6.07 35.23
N ASP A 756 1.75 -5.14 36.13
CA ASP A 756 2.31 -4.98 37.52
C ASP A 756 1.45 -4.09 38.48
N ALA A 757 1.34 -4.41 39.79
CA ALA A 757 0.85 -3.56 40.93
C ALA A 757 1.23 -4.15 42.35
N PRO A 758 0.87 -3.58 43.55
CA PRO A 758 1.61 -2.54 44.32
C PRO A 758 1.78 -2.76 45.88
N ILE A 759 2.82 -2.14 46.49
CA ILE A 759 3.09 -1.83 47.94
C ILE A 759 3.76 -2.92 48.85
N GLU A 760 4.43 -2.44 49.91
CA GLU A 760 5.60 -2.87 50.70
C GLU A 760 5.37 -3.87 51.87
N GLY A 761 6.27 -4.86 52.01
CA GLY A 761 6.46 -5.74 53.19
C GLY A 761 6.45 -7.25 52.88
N TYR A 762 7.53 -7.98 53.23
CA TYR A 762 7.75 -9.46 53.26
C TYR A 762 8.58 -10.11 52.10
N GLY A 763 9.48 -11.08 52.41
CA GLY A 763 10.61 -11.57 51.56
C GLY A 763 10.80 -13.12 51.39
N VAL A 764 11.93 -13.56 50.75
CA VAL A 764 12.18 -14.89 50.05
C VAL A 764 13.60 -15.54 50.30
N VAL A 765 13.87 -16.81 49.86
CA VAL A 765 15.16 -17.60 49.89
C VAL A 765 15.48 -18.31 48.53
N VAL A 766 16.77 -18.64 48.22
CA VAL A 766 17.39 -18.99 46.89
C VAL A 766 17.97 -20.45 46.75
N PRO A 767 17.96 -21.13 45.55
CA PRO A 767 18.50 -22.51 45.31
C PRO A 767 19.77 -22.69 44.39
N GLU A 768 20.22 -23.96 44.16
CA GLU A 768 21.57 -24.42 43.63
C GLU A 768 21.55 -25.50 42.50
N TRP A 769 22.57 -25.58 41.61
CA TRP A 769 22.65 -26.40 40.35
C TRP A 769 24.00 -27.10 40.08
N GLU A 770 24.06 -28.34 39.58
CA GLU A 770 25.33 -29.06 39.20
C GLU A 770 25.58 -29.10 37.68
N VAL A 771 26.75 -28.64 37.21
CA VAL A 771 27.07 -28.37 35.79
C VAL A 771 28.41 -29.00 35.36
N GLU A 772 28.43 -29.67 34.21
CA GLU A 772 29.64 -30.29 33.63
C GLU A 772 30.49 -29.27 32.85
N VAL A 773 31.74 -29.10 33.27
CA VAL A 773 32.66 -28.06 32.75
C VAL A 773 33.70 -28.61 31.77
N THR A 774 33.98 -29.91 31.80
CA THR A 774 34.78 -30.65 30.79
C THR A 774 34.33 -32.11 30.75
N PRO A 775 34.54 -32.85 29.65
CA PRO A 775 34.04 -34.23 29.53
C PRO A 775 34.54 -35.13 30.68
N GLY A 776 33.61 -35.55 31.53
CA GLY A 776 33.83 -36.40 32.70
C GLY A 776 33.94 -35.69 34.07
N THR A 777 33.79 -34.35 34.15
CA THR A 777 33.87 -33.61 35.45
C THR A 777 32.83 -32.48 35.57
N SER A 778 32.01 -32.51 36.64
CA SER A 778 30.97 -31.51 36.97
C SER A 778 31.15 -30.83 38.36
N THR A 779 30.53 -29.64 38.56
CA THR A 779 30.56 -28.83 39.81
C THR A 779 29.23 -28.13 40.10
N VAL A 780 28.93 -27.77 41.36
CA VAL A 780 27.66 -27.11 41.78
C VAL A 780 27.79 -25.57 41.87
N LEU A 781 26.86 -24.82 41.26
CA LEU A 781 26.74 -23.36 41.21
C LEU A 781 25.33 -22.92 41.62
N LYS A 782 25.19 -21.85 42.42
CA LYS A 782 23.89 -21.32 42.89
C LYS A 782 23.50 -20.05 42.16
N GLY A 783 22.21 -19.87 41.86
CA GLY A 783 21.71 -18.75 41.03
C GLY A 783 20.72 -19.24 39.98
N THR A 784 20.37 -18.41 38.99
CA THR A 784 19.42 -18.74 37.92
C THR A 784 20.15 -19.30 36.67
N ILE A 785 19.42 -19.92 35.74
CA ILE A 785 20.00 -20.57 34.54
C ILE A 785 20.76 -19.59 33.64
N GLU A 786 20.29 -18.34 33.51
CA GLU A 786 21.00 -17.29 32.76
C GLU A 786 22.33 -16.94 33.43
N GLU A 787 22.42 -16.95 34.75
CA GLU A 787 23.68 -16.71 35.48
C GLU A 787 24.66 -17.87 35.33
N THR A 788 24.16 -19.11 35.24
CA THR A 788 25.00 -20.30 35.05
C THR A 788 25.50 -20.41 33.60
N ASP A 789 24.68 -20.05 32.61
CA ASP A 789 25.07 -20.04 31.20
C ASP A 789 25.94 -18.83 30.83
N THR A 790 25.72 -17.67 31.47
CA THR A 790 26.64 -16.52 31.36
C THR A 790 28.01 -16.86 31.94
N SER A 791 28.06 -17.63 33.04
CA SER A 791 29.31 -18.10 33.66
C SER A 791 30.04 -19.14 32.79
N LYS A 792 29.31 -19.96 32.02
CA LYS A 792 29.86 -20.91 31.04
C LYS A 792 30.35 -20.22 29.76
N ARG A 793 29.63 -19.21 29.27
CA ARG A 793 30.03 -18.39 28.12
C ARG A 793 31.25 -17.49 28.40
N ASP A 794 31.45 -17.07 29.65
CA ASP A 794 32.64 -16.30 30.06
C ASP A 794 33.94 -17.15 30.07
N THR A 795 33.84 -18.48 29.95
CA THR A 795 35.01 -19.36 29.78
C THR A 795 35.44 -19.59 28.32
N ASP A 796 34.63 -19.18 27.32
CA ASP A 796 34.92 -19.40 25.90
C ASP A 796 35.19 -18.05 25.19
N ALA A 797 36.40 -17.53 25.37
CA ALA A 797 36.82 -16.20 24.94
C ALA A 797 37.27 -16.18 23.47
N HIS A 798 36.64 -15.35 22.62
CA HIS A 798 37.29 -14.40 21.68
C HIS A 798 36.26 -13.64 20.80
N LEU A 799 35.70 -12.53 21.30
CA LEU A 799 35.38 -11.31 20.54
C LEU A 799 35.14 -10.19 21.59
N PHE A 800 35.85 -9.07 21.45
CA PHE A 800 36.23 -8.16 22.54
C PHE A 800 35.05 -7.44 23.24
N ARG A 801 35.04 -7.47 24.58
CA ARG A 801 34.17 -6.66 25.46
C ARG A 801 34.23 -5.18 25.05
N ARG A 802 33.06 -4.55 24.81
CA ARG A 802 32.96 -3.10 24.47
C ARG A 802 33.59 -2.24 25.56
N THR A 803 34.27 -1.17 25.15
CA THR A 803 34.92 -0.24 26.07
C THR A 803 33.88 0.69 26.69
N ASP A 804 33.81 0.70 28.02
CA ASP A 804 32.75 1.41 28.73
C ASP A 804 33.04 2.90 28.96
N PHE A 805 32.19 3.75 28.39
CA PHE A 805 32.18 5.21 28.55
C PHE A 805 30.98 5.72 29.36
N ARG A 806 30.16 4.85 29.98
CA ARG A 806 28.93 5.19 30.75
C ARG A 806 29.23 5.83 32.10
N ALA A 807 29.92 6.96 32.08
CA ALA A 807 30.24 7.91 33.15
C ALA A 807 31.42 8.83 32.75
N ALA A 808 31.94 8.69 31.53
CA ALA A 808 33.08 9.43 31.04
C ALA A 808 32.76 10.93 30.94
N GLU A 809 33.71 11.76 31.34
CA GLU A 809 33.65 13.19 31.09
C GLU A 809 33.80 13.43 29.58
N TYR A 810 32.88 14.22 29.02
CA TYR A 810 32.85 14.51 27.59
C TYR A 810 32.53 15.98 27.33
N PHE A 811 33.01 16.47 26.20
CA PHE A 811 32.81 17.84 25.75
C PHE A 811 32.27 17.80 24.33
N CYS A 812 31.07 18.36 24.14
CA CYS A 812 30.47 18.59 22.83
C CYS A 812 30.87 19.97 22.33
N ARG A 813 31.44 20.04 21.12
CA ARG A 813 32.04 21.23 20.51
C ARG A 813 33.17 21.87 21.33
N GLY A 814 34.25 22.23 20.64
CA GLY A 814 35.42 22.90 21.21
C GLY A 814 36.19 23.61 20.10
N ARG A 815 37.53 23.72 20.17
CA ARG A 815 38.36 24.29 19.08
C ARG A 815 38.43 23.40 17.81
N TRP A 816 37.51 22.44 17.65
CA TRP A 816 37.55 21.39 16.62
C TRP A 816 36.45 21.56 15.58
N PRO A 817 36.78 21.54 14.26
CA PRO A 817 35.78 21.62 13.19
C PRO A 817 34.78 20.45 13.22
N GLN A 818 33.55 20.68 12.76
CA GLN A 818 32.44 19.71 12.86
C GLN A 818 32.37 18.76 11.65
N CYS A 819 32.01 17.49 11.90
CA CYS A 819 31.87 16.43 10.90
C CYS A 819 30.39 16.00 10.73
N THR A 820 29.97 15.60 9.54
CA THR A 820 28.58 15.16 9.28
C THR A 820 28.27 13.84 9.97
N TYR A 821 27.03 13.65 10.44
CA TYR A 821 26.60 12.48 11.21
C TYR A 821 26.92 11.14 10.52
N GLY A 822 26.58 11.01 9.23
CA GLY A 822 26.83 9.78 8.45
C GLY A 822 28.30 9.36 8.44
N TYR A 823 29.22 10.28 8.14
CA TYR A 823 30.66 9.97 8.10
C TYR A 823 31.24 9.53 9.45
N ILE A 824 30.63 9.95 10.57
CA ILE A 824 31.05 9.49 11.89
C ILE A 824 30.58 8.05 12.14
N VAL A 825 29.35 7.72 11.73
CA VAL A 825 28.80 6.35 11.82
C VAL A 825 29.63 5.39 10.97
N ASP A 826 29.94 5.76 9.73
CA ASP A 826 30.76 4.93 8.83
C ASP A 826 32.17 4.69 9.41
N GLY A 827 32.77 5.73 10.02
CA GLY A 827 34.06 5.61 10.69
C GLY A 827 34.03 4.70 11.93
N ILE A 828 32.94 4.73 12.70
CA ILE A 828 32.72 3.84 13.85
C ILE A 828 32.63 2.39 13.38
N GLU A 829 31.84 2.13 12.33
CA GLU A 829 31.66 0.80 11.77
C GLU A 829 32.97 0.26 11.18
N TYR A 830 33.71 1.09 10.45
CA TYR A 830 35.05 0.73 9.94
C TYR A 830 36.00 0.34 11.08
N LEU A 831 36.17 1.17 12.10
CA LEU A 831 37.10 0.92 13.21
C LEU A 831 36.76 -0.32 14.04
N ARG A 832 35.48 -0.75 14.06
CA ARG A 832 35.06 -2.01 14.71
C ARG A 832 35.62 -3.26 14.03
N HIS A 833 35.97 -3.15 12.75
CA HIS A 833 36.46 -4.27 11.94
C HIS A 833 37.97 -4.19 11.65
N VAL A 834 38.65 -3.08 11.99
CA VAL A 834 40.11 -2.95 11.84
C VAL A 834 40.84 -3.82 12.87
N GLN A 835 41.62 -4.78 12.37
CA GLN A 835 42.46 -5.65 13.18
C GLN A 835 43.73 -4.93 13.66
N GLY A 836 44.09 -5.10 14.93
CA GLY A 836 45.31 -4.55 15.52
C GLY A 836 45.07 -3.66 16.75
N LYS A 837 46.16 -3.23 17.38
CA LYS A 837 46.14 -2.45 18.63
C LYS A 837 46.78 -1.07 18.42
N PRO A 838 46.01 0.02 18.45
CA PRO A 838 46.58 1.35 18.25
C PRO A 838 47.49 1.74 19.43
N LYS A 839 48.65 2.32 19.13
CA LYS A 839 49.66 2.75 20.09
C LYS A 839 50.05 4.22 19.85
N ASN A 840 50.23 4.98 20.93
CA ASN A 840 50.79 6.33 20.88
C ASN A 840 51.98 6.48 21.85
N ASP A 841 53.06 7.11 21.39
CA ASP A 841 54.32 7.26 22.13
C ASP A 841 54.36 8.57 22.95
N PRO A 842 55.16 8.66 24.03
CA PRO A 842 55.14 9.80 24.94
C PRO A 842 55.73 11.09 24.33
N GLY A 843 55.20 12.25 24.74
CA GLY A 843 55.77 13.57 24.42
C GLY A 843 54.79 14.56 23.76
N PRO A 844 55.04 15.88 23.90
CA PRO A 844 54.12 16.92 23.45
C PRO A 844 53.94 16.97 21.92
N GLY A 845 54.94 16.54 21.14
CA GLY A 845 54.84 16.45 19.67
C GLY A 845 53.81 15.45 19.16
N ASN A 846 53.48 14.41 19.95
CA ASN A 846 52.47 13.39 19.62
C ASN A 846 51.20 13.53 20.46
N CYS A 847 51.01 14.70 21.09
CA CYS A 847 49.95 14.98 22.07
C CYS A 847 49.88 14.00 23.27
N GLY A 848 50.96 13.26 23.56
CA GLY A 848 51.04 12.34 24.69
C GLY A 848 51.25 13.08 26.00
N ARG A 849 50.22 13.11 26.87
CA ARG A 849 50.29 13.75 28.20
C ARG A 849 50.96 12.89 29.29
N ASN A 850 51.33 11.64 28.96
CA ASN A 850 51.96 10.71 29.88
C ASN A 850 53.44 10.49 29.53
N ALA A 851 54.22 10.13 30.55
CA ALA A 851 55.65 9.84 30.42
C ALA A 851 55.96 8.51 29.70
N SER A 852 54.95 7.67 29.44
CA SER A 852 55.09 6.34 28.82
C SER A 852 54.08 6.12 27.69
N SER A 853 54.44 5.25 26.73
CA SER A 853 53.59 4.91 25.57
C SER A 853 52.31 4.17 26.00
N LYS A 854 51.20 4.41 25.28
CA LYS A 854 49.89 3.80 25.56
C LYS A 854 49.41 2.99 24.36
N THR A 855 49.03 1.74 24.61
CA THR A 855 48.43 0.82 23.61
C THR A 855 47.00 0.46 24.04
N LEU A 856 46.04 0.49 23.11
CA LEU A 856 44.65 0.11 23.37
C LEU A 856 44.36 -1.36 23.02
N ASN A 857 43.23 -1.88 23.49
CA ASN A 857 42.82 -3.27 23.26
C ASN A 857 42.48 -3.57 21.80
N GLY A 858 41.98 -2.57 21.08
CA GLY A 858 41.71 -2.62 19.64
C GLY A 858 41.15 -1.28 19.14
N PHE A 859 41.02 -1.14 17.83
CA PHE A 859 40.39 0.05 17.24
C PHE A 859 38.91 0.22 17.64
N GLY A 860 38.24 -0.88 17.99
CA GLY A 860 36.89 -0.86 18.58
C GLY A 860 36.77 -0.01 19.85
N SER A 861 37.84 0.12 20.66
CA SER A 861 37.83 1.03 21.82
C SER A 861 37.70 2.50 21.41
N ILE A 862 38.26 2.89 20.26
CA ILE A 862 38.13 4.25 19.71
C ILE A 862 36.71 4.42 19.14
N ALA A 863 36.18 3.39 18.47
CA ALA A 863 34.82 3.37 17.93
C ALA A 863 33.75 3.57 19.02
N ASP A 864 33.88 2.88 20.16
CA ASP A 864 32.95 3.02 21.28
C ASP A 864 32.97 4.44 21.89
N GLY A 865 34.14 5.09 21.91
CA GLY A 865 34.25 6.49 22.34
C GLY A 865 33.63 7.47 21.36
N ALA A 866 33.78 7.23 20.04
CA ALA A 866 33.17 8.05 19.00
C ALA A 866 31.63 7.89 18.96
N GLU A 867 31.11 6.68 19.15
CA GLU A 867 29.66 6.40 19.25
C GLU A 867 29.05 7.09 20.47
N TYR A 868 29.76 7.09 21.61
CA TYR A 868 29.34 7.82 22.79
C TYR A 868 29.26 9.33 22.56
N ILE A 869 30.26 9.93 21.91
CA ILE A 869 30.24 11.35 21.51
C ILE A 869 29.06 11.61 20.57
N LEU A 870 28.82 10.74 19.59
CA LEU A 870 27.73 10.89 18.63
C LEU A 870 26.37 10.95 19.33
N HIS A 871 26.07 9.99 20.20
CA HIS A 871 24.80 9.92 20.91
C HIS A 871 24.59 11.09 21.88
N LYS A 872 25.65 11.49 22.61
CA LYS A 872 25.54 12.57 23.61
C LYS A 872 25.55 13.97 23.00
N CYS A 873 26.25 14.17 21.88
CA CYS A 873 26.37 15.48 21.26
C CYS A 873 25.35 15.75 20.14
N SER A 874 24.73 14.73 19.54
CA SER A 874 23.68 14.90 18.52
C SER A 874 22.30 15.22 19.13
N SER A 875 22.01 14.66 20.32
CA SER A 875 20.73 14.80 21.03
C SER A 875 20.45 16.22 21.57
N GLN A 876 21.36 17.17 21.34
CA GLN A 876 21.19 18.58 21.71
C GLN A 876 20.59 19.46 20.60
N GLY A 877 20.06 18.90 19.52
CA GLY A 877 19.20 19.62 18.56
C GLY A 877 19.92 20.41 17.44
N TRP A 878 21.09 19.97 16.98
CA TRP A 878 21.86 20.65 15.93
C TRP A 878 21.87 19.84 14.64
N SER A 879 21.22 20.33 13.59
CA SER A 879 20.81 19.48 12.45
C SER A 879 21.89 19.12 11.42
N ASN A 880 23.14 19.61 11.46
CA ASN A 880 24.09 19.34 10.36
C ASN A 880 25.58 19.11 10.71
N GLY A 881 25.95 18.78 11.96
CA GLY A 881 27.33 18.34 12.25
C GLY A 881 27.70 18.12 13.73
N VAL A 882 28.57 17.12 13.99
CA VAL A 882 29.00 16.67 15.32
C VAL A 882 30.54 16.74 15.45
N SER A 883 31.03 17.29 16.56
CA SER A 883 32.42 17.17 17.01
C SER A 883 32.46 17.15 18.53
N GLY A 884 33.46 16.49 19.09
CA GLY A 884 33.58 16.36 20.53
C GLY A 884 34.77 15.54 20.98
N ARG A 885 34.95 15.47 22.29
CA ARG A 885 36.01 14.73 22.95
C ARG A 885 35.45 13.99 24.16
N VAL A 886 35.86 12.74 24.38
CA VAL A 886 35.48 11.95 25.57
C VAL A 886 36.71 11.32 26.22
N PHE A 887 36.81 11.44 27.54
CA PHE A 887 37.94 10.94 28.32
C PHE A 887 37.63 9.58 28.95
N HIS A 888 38.44 8.57 28.62
CA HIS A 888 38.34 7.27 29.25
C HIS A 888 39.02 7.26 30.63
N LYS A 889 38.42 6.53 31.59
CA LYS A 889 38.89 6.42 32.98
C LYS A 889 40.34 5.92 33.13
N THR A 890 40.88 5.23 32.12
CA THR A 890 42.28 4.76 32.09
C THR A 890 43.26 5.75 31.45
N LYS A 891 42.93 7.06 31.51
CA LYS A 891 43.78 8.22 31.18
C LYS A 891 44.21 8.30 29.72
N TRP A 892 43.25 8.13 28.80
CA TRP A 892 43.35 8.41 27.36
C TRP A 892 41.98 8.90 26.86
N ASP A 893 41.89 9.41 25.64
CA ASP A 893 40.65 10.02 25.14
C ASP A 893 40.45 9.83 23.63
N VAL A 894 39.19 10.02 23.19
CA VAL A 894 38.79 10.01 21.78
C VAL A 894 38.35 11.41 21.39
N ILE A 895 38.80 11.90 20.23
CA ILE A 895 38.39 13.18 19.64
C ILE A 895 37.76 12.92 18.27
N VAL A 896 36.53 13.37 18.07
CA VAL A 896 35.86 13.41 16.77
C VAL A 896 35.90 14.84 16.25
N ARG A 897 36.56 15.05 15.11
CA ARG A 897 36.67 16.36 14.45
C ARG A 897 36.74 16.20 12.94
N LYS A 898 36.32 17.23 12.20
CA LYS A 898 36.63 17.36 10.78
C LYS A 898 38.07 17.83 10.61
N ASP A 899 38.81 17.15 9.73
CA ASP A 899 40.18 17.50 9.35
C ASP A 899 40.24 17.78 7.84
N LYS A 900 41.30 18.44 7.37
CA LYS A 900 41.59 18.52 5.93
C LYS A 900 42.40 17.30 5.56
N CYS A 901 41.77 16.33 4.91
CA CYS A 901 42.50 15.26 4.22
C CYS A 901 43.03 15.78 2.88
#